data_AF-A0A7Y4XCM4-F1
#
_entry.id   AF-A0A7Y4XCM4-F1
#
_cell.length_a   1.000
_cell.length_b   1.000
_cell.length_c   1.000
_cell.angle_alpha   90.00
_cell.angle_beta   90.00
_cell.angle_gamma   90.00
#
_symmetry.space_group_name_H-M   'P 1'
#
loop_
_entity.id
_entity.type
_entity.pdbx_description
1 polymer ?
#
loop_
_entity_poly.entity_id
_entity_poly.type
_entity_poly.pdbx_seq_one_letter_code
_entity_poly.pdbx_strand_id
1 'polypeptide(L)'
;MNFNHVFRLLLVFPRHFGLRLCVGLIVCVGLIVLAIHLLPQRLRVMAAMPQTVRENSPDGVWQAPDRDSLTKQTALSPTARVLRLNRDTLARTLERAPSEYTAEAARRATIITLPLPGSGFARFSIEESSVMEPDLAARFPEIKSYRGQGLDDPMLSMRCNFSPRGFYASVLTGERIISIQPAEPAGAADLYVSFSSGAAQEETAQCLTQEVNQFNRAPTSRLNLEQALAVGSTMRNYRIAIAATWEYCNQYGGGTVAGTVTSLNTWLNAANVIYERELTIHLNLVNDTDVLYTADRGFSSATDPYDNSNVGTMLNQVRPDLRDNVGVANYDIGHVLGQIGGTGGSGVAYIGVVCNDTNVNSLGPIKGGGATLVGGAIANNTALGVWVHELGHQFGANHNFNGTQGSCASSNRNSATAYESGGGSTIMAYSSICGTDNVTNTRDMRFHAMSYSAINNYIANFGTCFTSTATGNNAPTVNGGADYTIPRQTPFTLTATGSDPDSSDVPNLTYTWEQVDSGGTQFPQNGTSASYNDASDPASTTRPIFRAFPASLSPSRTFPSLTYILNNANNPPDLVSGLQTAEELPLVGRTLNFRVLVRDNRAGGGGVNDDAVLLTVSGSAGPFQVTAPNTAVSWSGGSAQTVSWNVNGANALAANVKISFSTDGGASFPTTLLSNTPNDGSESIVMPNLNTTQARIKIEAVGNIFFDISDTNFTITQTAGVLNITNVIPPSGTTSGGQQIRLTGSFNNLSTVTMGGASASWVYSNGTS
;
A
#
# COMPACT_ATOMS: atom_id res chain seq x y z
N MET A 1 -17.37 -80.48 -4.23
CA MET A 1 -18.64 -81.15 -3.90
C MET A 1 -19.79 -80.32 -4.46
N ASN A 2 -20.66 -80.99 -5.21
CA ASN A 2 -21.89 -80.50 -5.88
C ASN A 2 -22.80 -79.68 -4.92
N PHE A 3 -23.68 -78.77 -5.35
CA PHE A 3 -24.78 -78.98 -6.31
C PHE A 3 -25.49 -77.66 -6.65
N ASN A 4 -26.03 -77.66 -7.88
CA ASN A 4 -27.33 -77.14 -8.34
C ASN A 4 -27.56 -75.65 -8.66
N HIS A 5 -27.46 -75.38 -9.97
CA HIS A 5 -28.46 -74.67 -10.78
C HIS A 5 -29.92 -75.05 -10.48
N VAL A 6 -30.84 -74.08 -10.53
CA VAL A 6 -32.12 -74.17 -11.28
C VAL A 6 -32.52 -72.80 -11.83
N PHE A 7 -32.54 -72.71 -13.16
CA PHE A 7 -33.28 -71.76 -14.00
C PHE A 7 -34.57 -72.46 -14.45
N ARG A 8 -35.70 -71.73 -14.61
CA ARG A 8 -36.88 -72.00 -15.47
C ARG A 8 -37.88 -70.84 -15.24
N LEU A 9 -38.55 -70.19 -16.20
CA LEU A 9 -39.06 -70.53 -17.54
C LEU A 9 -39.35 -69.15 -18.24
N LEU A 10 -38.85 -68.82 -19.44
CA LEU A 10 -39.53 -68.92 -20.78
C LEU A 10 -41.00 -68.42 -20.73
N LEU A 11 -41.53 -67.48 -21.53
CA LEU A 11 -41.33 -67.13 -22.96
C LEU A 11 -42.15 -65.85 -23.28
N VAL A 12 -41.97 -65.36 -24.52
CA VAL A 12 -42.82 -64.45 -25.31
C VAL A 12 -42.34 -62.99 -25.41
N PHE A 13 -41.61 -62.73 -26.49
CA PHE A 13 -41.50 -61.42 -27.15
C PHE A 13 -42.72 -61.19 -28.06
N PRO A 14 -43.17 -59.94 -28.27
CA PRO A 14 -42.74 -59.27 -29.50
C PRO A 14 -42.51 -57.74 -29.37
N ARG A 15 -41.57 -57.28 -30.20
CA ARG A 15 -41.48 -55.95 -30.86
C ARG A 15 -41.68 -54.70 -30.00
N HIS A 16 -40.57 -54.06 -29.65
CA HIS A 16 -40.26 -52.62 -29.79
C HIS A 16 -39.11 -52.30 -28.83
N PHE A 17 -37.86 -52.16 -29.28
CA PHE A 17 -36.83 -51.37 -28.53
C PHE A 17 -35.56 -51.11 -29.36
N GLY A 18 -35.72 -50.49 -30.52
CA GLY A 18 -34.63 -49.77 -31.18
C GLY A 18 -34.50 -48.36 -30.63
N LEU A 19 -34.28 -48.19 -29.31
CA LEU A 19 -33.94 -46.88 -28.71
C LEU A 19 -33.37 -46.93 -27.28
N ARG A 20 -32.92 -48.09 -26.79
CA ARG A 20 -32.33 -48.21 -25.43
C ARG A 20 -30.90 -48.72 -25.35
N LEU A 21 -30.27 -49.09 -26.47
CA LEU A 21 -28.85 -49.47 -26.49
C LEU A 21 -27.89 -48.30 -26.78
N CYS A 22 -28.38 -47.18 -27.33
CA CYS A 22 -27.56 -45.96 -27.50
C CYS A 22 -27.57 -45.05 -26.26
N VAL A 23 -28.57 -45.15 -25.39
CA VAL A 23 -28.64 -44.34 -24.15
C VAL A 23 -27.78 -44.93 -23.04
N GLY A 24 -27.62 -46.27 -22.97
CA GLY A 24 -26.76 -46.92 -21.98
C GLY A 24 -25.25 -46.65 -22.18
N LEU A 25 -24.79 -46.54 -23.42
CA LEU A 25 -23.37 -46.24 -23.70
C LEU A 25 -23.04 -44.74 -23.48
N ILE A 26 -24.00 -43.83 -23.73
CA ILE A 26 -23.82 -42.40 -23.48
C ILE A 26 -23.89 -42.08 -21.97
N VAL A 27 -24.67 -42.83 -21.19
CA VAL A 27 -24.73 -42.65 -19.72
C VAL A 27 -23.48 -43.20 -19.02
N CYS A 28 -22.85 -44.28 -19.52
CA CYS A 28 -21.58 -44.77 -18.94
C CYS A 28 -20.38 -43.87 -19.29
N VAL A 29 -20.33 -43.25 -20.47
CA VAL A 29 -19.29 -42.26 -20.80
C VAL A 29 -19.56 -40.92 -20.10
N GLY A 30 -20.84 -40.51 -19.97
CA GLY A 30 -21.24 -39.32 -19.23
C GLY A 30 -20.97 -39.41 -17.73
N LEU A 31 -21.14 -40.59 -17.12
CA LEU A 31 -20.83 -40.79 -15.69
C LEU A 31 -19.33 -40.91 -15.40
N ILE A 32 -18.52 -41.35 -16.36
CA ILE A 32 -17.05 -41.31 -16.25
C ILE A 32 -16.54 -39.87 -16.39
N VAL A 33 -17.18 -39.04 -17.23
CA VAL A 33 -16.86 -37.60 -17.33
C VAL A 33 -17.36 -36.82 -16.11
N LEU A 34 -18.51 -37.18 -15.51
CA LEU A 34 -19.04 -36.53 -14.31
C LEU A 34 -18.31 -36.97 -13.01
N ALA A 35 -17.78 -38.20 -12.95
CA ALA A 35 -16.93 -38.65 -11.85
C ALA A 35 -15.53 -38.02 -11.85
N ILE A 36 -15.07 -37.48 -12.99
CA ILE A 36 -13.86 -36.66 -13.09
C ILE A 36 -14.12 -35.20 -12.63
N HIS A 37 -15.39 -34.80 -12.47
CA HIS A 37 -15.79 -33.45 -12.03
C HIS A 37 -16.33 -33.37 -10.60
N LEU A 38 -16.37 -34.49 -9.86
CA LEU A 38 -16.87 -34.56 -8.48
C LEU A 38 -15.91 -35.29 -7.53
N LEU A 39 -14.61 -35.23 -7.80
CA LEU A 39 -13.58 -35.49 -6.78
C LEU A 39 -13.41 -34.24 -5.90
N PRO A 40 -13.29 -34.38 -4.56
CA PRO A 40 -13.05 -33.23 -3.70
C PRO A 40 -11.78 -32.49 -4.16
N GLN A 41 -11.83 -31.16 -4.18
CA GLN A 41 -10.74 -30.22 -4.53
C GLN A 41 -9.51 -30.29 -3.59
N ARG A 42 -9.24 -31.45 -2.98
CA ARG A 42 -8.11 -31.71 -2.10
C ARG A 42 -7.28 -32.85 -2.67
N LEU A 43 -6.70 -32.66 -3.86
CA LEU A 43 -5.52 -33.38 -4.41
C LEU A 43 -5.27 -33.01 -5.88
N ARG A 44 -5.26 -31.71 -6.20
CA ARG A 44 -4.53 -31.14 -7.36
C ARG A 44 -4.04 -29.74 -7.00
N VAL A 45 -3.24 -29.66 -5.94
CA VAL A 45 -2.18 -28.66 -5.89
C VAL A 45 -1.02 -29.30 -6.66
N MET A 46 -1.10 -29.30 -7.99
CA MET A 46 0.14 -29.10 -8.72
C MET A 46 0.54 -27.68 -8.31
N ALA A 47 1.63 -27.56 -7.56
CA ALA A 47 2.27 -26.28 -7.32
C ALA A 47 2.30 -25.56 -8.67
N ALA A 48 1.57 -24.45 -8.78
CA ALA A 48 1.64 -23.63 -9.97
C ALA A 48 3.13 -23.25 -10.09
N MET A 49 3.83 -23.83 -11.05
CA MET A 49 5.17 -23.39 -11.38
C MET A 49 5.06 -21.89 -11.66
N PRO A 50 5.88 -21.03 -11.02
CA PRO A 50 5.87 -19.61 -11.34
C PRO A 50 6.02 -19.44 -12.85
N GLN A 51 5.21 -18.57 -13.45
CA GLN A 51 5.24 -18.33 -14.90
C GLN A 51 6.68 -17.98 -15.31
N THR A 52 7.31 -18.86 -16.07
CA THR A 52 8.70 -18.70 -16.52
C THR A 52 8.72 -17.81 -17.75
N VAL A 53 8.62 -16.50 -17.54
CA VAL A 53 8.97 -15.53 -18.60
C VAL A 53 10.48 -15.61 -18.82
N ARG A 54 10.88 -16.24 -19.92
CA ARG A 54 12.29 -16.36 -20.36
C ARG A 54 12.74 -15.06 -21.01
N GLU A 55 12.94 -14.04 -20.20
CA GLU A 55 13.42 -12.75 -20.66
C GLU A 55 14.74 -12.42 -19.96
N ASN A 56 15.76 -12.15 -20.78
CA ASN A 56 17.03 -11.60 -20.32
C ASN A 56 16.88 -10.07 -20.18
N SER A 57 17.61 -9.46 -19.25
CA SER A 57 17.63 -8.00 -19.18
C SER A 57 18.33 -7.40 -20.41
N PRO A 58 17.92 -6.21 -20.89
CA PRO A 58 18.54 -5.56 -22.05
C PRO A 58 20.04 -5.27 -21.89
N ASP A 59 20.52 -5.09 -20.65
CA ASP A 59 21.93 -4.85 -20.32
C ASP A 59 22.76 -6.15 -20.14
N GLY A 60 22.13 -7.33 -20.28
CA GLY A 60 22.80 -8.62 -20.15
C GLY A 60 23.21 -9.01 -18.71
N VAL A 61 22.82 -8.20 -17.71
CA VAL A 61 23.07 -8.47 -16.28
C VAL A 61 22.27 -9.67 -15.79
N TRP A 62 21.02 -9.80 -16.23
CA TRP A 62 20.12 -10.87 -15.80
C TRP A 62 19.75 -11.79 -16.96
N GLN A 63 19.83 -13.09 -16.71
CA GLN A 63 19.60 -14.12 -17.70
C GLN A 63 18.54 -15.11 -17.21
N ALA A 64 17.75 -15.64 -18.14
CA ALA A 64 16.81 -16.70 -17.82
C ALA A 64 17.58 -17.94 -17.32
N PRO A 65 17.16 -18.55 -16.19
CA PRO A 65 17.81 -19.75 -15.68
C PRO A 65 17.47 -20.96 -16.57
N ASP A 66 18.30 -22.00 -16.50
CA ASP A 66 17.98 -23.29 -17.11
C ASP A 66 16.83 -24.00 -16.36
N ARG A 67 16.17 -24.97 -17.02
CA ARG A 67 15.00 -25.66 -16.45
C ARG A 67 15.34 -26.47 -15.20
N ASP A 68 16.54 -27.01 -15.12
CA ASP A 68 16.97 -27.88 -14.03
C ASP A 68 17.36 -27.08 -12.77
N SER A 69 17.76 -25.82 -12.94
CA SER A 69 17.99 -24.87 -11.86
C SER A 69 16.69 -24.43 -11.19
N LEU A 70 15.61 -24.32 -11.95
CA LEU A 70 14.29 -23.93 -11.44
C LEU A 70 13.63 -25.01 -10.58
N THR A 71 13.81 -26.29 -10.95
CA THR A 71 13.21 -27.42 -10.22
C THR A 71 13.84 -27.70 -8.87
N LYS A 72 15.03 -27.14 -8.61
CA LYS A 72 15.76 -27.24 -7.33
C LYS A 72 15.36 -26.17 -6.32
N GLN A 73 14.64 -25.14 -6.74
CA GLN A 73 14.13 -24.10 -5.87
C GLN A 73 12.84 -24.58 -5.19
N THR A 74 12.90 -24.78 -3.87
CA THR A 74 11.74 -25.16 -3.06
C THR A 74 11.16 -23.94 -2.35
N ALA A 75 9.85 -23.93 -2.11
CA ALA A 75 9.17 -22.91 -1.30
C ALA A 75 9.20 -21.44 -1.83
N LEU A 76 9.33 -21.23 -3.14
CA LEU A 76 9.16 -19.90 -3.72
C LEU A 76 7.70 -19.48 -3.78
N SER A 77 7.43 -18.19 -3.51
CA SER A 77 6.09 -17.62 -3.71
C SER A 77 5.69 -17.72 -5.19
N PRO A 78 4.40 -17.85 -5.54
CA PRO A 78 3.95 -17.91 -6.93
C PRO A 78 4.35 -16.69 -7.77
N THR A 79 4.67 -15.58 -7.11
CA THR A 79 5.08 -14.31 -7.72
C THR A 79 6.61 -14.12 -7.75
N ALA A 80 7.36 -14.99 -7.08
CA ALA A 80 8.81 -14.90 -7.09
C ALA A 80 9.37 -15.23 -8.49
N ARG A 81 10.38 -14.47 -8.90
CA ARG A 81 11.07 -14.66 -10.18
C ARG A 81 12.51 -15.08 -9.93
N VAL A 82 12.94 -16.17 -10.53
CA VAL A 82 14.33 -16.66 -10.45
C VAL A 82 15.08 -16.28 -11.71
N LEU A 83 16.28 -15.72 -11.55
CA LEU A 83 17.17 -15.33 -12.64
C LEU A 83 18.61 -15.73 -12.34
N ARG A 84 19.41 -15.82 -13.39
CA ARG A 84 20.86 -15.95 -13.30
C ARG A 84 21.52 -14.57 -13.43
N LEU A 85 22.43 -14.24 -12.53
CA LEU A 85 23.18 -12.98 -12.52
C LEU A 85 24.51 -13.16 -13.26
N ASN A 86 24.75 -12.30 -14.25
CA ASN A 86 26.07 -12.09 -14.82
C ASN A 86 26.88 -11.16 -13.91
N ARG A 87 27.55 -11.77 -12.93
CA ARG A 87 28.27 -11.06 -11.86
C ARG A 87 29.31 -10.08 -12.38
N ASP A 88 30.10 -10.48 -13.40
CA ASP A 88 31.15 -9.63 -13.96
C ASP A 88 30.58 -8.41 -14.68
N THR A 89 29.46 -8.57 -15.36
CA THR A 89 28.78 -7.47 -16.05
C THR A 89 28.20 -6.48 -15.05
N LEU A 90 27.58 -6.99 -13.97
CA LEU A 90 27.11 -6.13 -12.89
C LEU A 90 28.27 -5.39 -12.21
N ALA A 91 29.34 -6.08 -11.83
CA ALA A 91 30.50 -5.50 -11.15
C ALA A 91 31.11 -4.33 -11.94
N ARG A 92 31.36 -4.53 -13.25
CA ARG A 92 31.89 -3.46 -14.13
C ARG A 92 30.96 -2.25 -14.25
N THR A 93 29.65 -2.45 -14.12
CA THR A 93 28.68 -1.34 -14.15
C THR A 93 28.69 -0.60 -12.82
N LEU A 94 28.68 -1.33 -11.70
CA LEU A 94 28.73 -0.76 -10.36
C LEU A 94 30.01 0.05 -10.09
N GLU A 95 31.17 -0.43 -10.55
CA GLU A 95 32.46 0.29 -10.44
C GLU A 95 32.49 1.66 -11.14
N ARG A 96 31.53 1.93 -12.03
CA ARG A 96 31.40 3.21 -12.73
C ARG A 96 30.41 4.15 -12.07
N ALA A 97 29.73 3.71 -11.01
CA ALA A 97 28.81 4.57 -10.26
C ALA A 97 29.63 5.68 -9.58
N PRO A 98 29.28 6.96 -9.81
CA PRO A 98 29.92 8.05 -9.09
C PRO A 98 29.53 8.00 -7.61
N SER A 99 30.41 8.49 -6.73
CA SER A 99 30.07 8.67 -5.32
C SER A 99 28.97 9.71 -5.17
N GLU A 100 28.05 9.47 -4.24
CA GLU A 100 26.96 10.38 -3.91
C GLU A 100 27.44 11.81 -3.58
N TYR A 101 26.58 12.79 -3.82
CA TYR A 101 26.83 14.22 -3.54
C TYR A 101 28.07 14.82 -4.25
N THR A 102 28.56 14.18 -5.32
CA THR A 102 29.65 14.70 -6.16
C THR A 102 29.13 15.41 -7.41
N ALA A 103 29.95 16.29 -7.99
CA ALA A 103 29.64 16.91 -9.27
C ALA A 103 29.58 15.89 -10.43
N GLU A 104 30.24 14.73 -10.30
CA GLU A 104 30.13 13.65 -11.28
C GLU A 104 28.75 12.99 -11.22
N ALA A 105 28.25 12.69 -10.02
CA ALA A 105 26.90 12.14 -9.81
C ALA A 105 25.82 13.01 -10.45
N ALA A 106 25.92 14.34 -10.32
CA ALA A 106 24.99 15.28 -10.95
C ALA A 106 25.04 15.32 -12.50
N ARG A 107 26.11 14.81 -13.12
CA ARG A 107 26.34 14.91 -14.58
C ARG A 107 26.27 13.57 -15.31
N ARG A 108 26.48 12.47 -14.59
CA ARG A 108 26.64 11.14 -15.16
C ARG A 108 25.75 10.15 -14.43
N ALA A 109 24.70 9.70 -15.11
CA ALA A 109 23.90 8.58 -14.65
C ALA A 109 24.60 7.25 -14.96
N THR A 110 24.87 6.45 -13.94
CA THR A 110 25.18 5.03 -14.10
C THR A 110 23.89 4.24 -13.96
N ILE A 111 23.56 3.42 -14.95
CA ILE A 111 22.26 2.74 -15.02
C ILE A 111 22.45 1.25 -14.75
N ILE A 112 21.62 0.70 -13.87
CA ILE A 112 21.46 -0.76 -13.72
C ILE A 112 20.01 -1.17 -13.98
N THR A 113 19.84 -2.40 -14.42
CA THR A 113 18.52 -3.02 -14.56
C THR A 113 18.28 -4.01 -13.43
N LEU A 114 17.11 -3.98 -12.80
CA LEU A 114 16.72 -4.92 -11.76
C LEU A 114 15.45 -5.70 -12.16
N PRO A 115 15.39 -7.02 -11.88
CA PRO A 115 14.22 -7.84 -12.14
C PRO A 115 13.10 -7.52 -11.15
N LEU A 116 11.89 -7.28 -11.67
CA LEU A 116 10.69 -7.22 -10.87
C LEU A 116 10.11 -8.64 -10.65
N PRO A 117 9.31 -8.87 -9.58
CA PRO A 117 8.59 -10.11 -9.38
C PRO A 117 7.64 -10.41 -10.54
N GLY A 118 7.40 -11.69 -10.84
CA GLY A 118 6.62 -12.12 -11.99
C GLY A 118 7.37 -11.92 -13.32
N SER A 119 7.29 -10.71 -13.90
CA SER A 119 7.86 -10.40 -15.22
C SER A 119 8.36 -8.95 -15.31
N GLY A 120 9.23 -8.67 -16.29
CA GLY A 120 9.71 -7.32 -16.57
C GLY A 120 10.88 -6.88 -15.70
N PHE A 121 11.41 -5.71 -16.03
CA PHE A 121 12.59 -5.13 -15.40
C PHE A 121 12.36 -3.64 -15.17
N ALA A 122 13.02 -3.09 -14.15
CA ALA A 122 13.06 -1.65 -13.90
C ALA A 122 14.50 -1.14 -13.98
N ARG A 123 14.70 0.01 -14.63
CA ARG A 123 16.00 0.68 -14.73
C ARG A 123 16.15 1.71 -13.61
N PHE A 124 17.33 1.77 -13.04
CA PHE A 124 17.69 2.70 -11.97
C PHE A 124 18.93 3.48 -12.32
N SER A 125 18.90 4.80 -12.11
CA SER A 125 20.13 5.59 -12.01
C SER A 125 20.69 5.43 -10.61
N ILE A 126 21.97 5.06 -10.50
CA ILE A 126 22.61 4.72 -9.23
C ILE A 126 23.84 5.56 -8.93
N GLU A 127 24.10 5.71 -7.63
CA GLU A 127 25.29 6.35 -7.04
C GLU A 127 25.88 5.42 -5.98
N GLU A 128 27.21 5.41 -5.83
CA GLU A 128 27.85 4.74 -4.68
C GLU A 128 27.51 5.55 -3.41
N SER A 129 26.90 4.87 -2.45
CA SER A 129 26.39 5.44 -1.20
C SER A 129 26.66 4.43 -0.09
N SER A 130 27.80 4.59 0.59
CA SER A 130 28.22 3.71 1.67
C SER A 130 27.23 3.81 2.84
N VAL A 131 26.98 2.69 3.53
CA VAL A 131 26.28 2.67 4.83
C VAL A 131 27.23 2.30 5.97
N MET A 132 28.54 2.43 5.72
CA MET A 132 29.61 2.17 6.67
C MET A 132 30.46 3.43 6.80
N GLU A 133 30.92 3.71 8.02
CA GLU A 133 31.93 4.75 8.24
C GLU A 133 33.18 4.51 7.37
N PRO A 134 33.88 5.58 6.95
CA PRO A 134 35.00 5.48 6.00
C PRO A 134 36.07 4.45 6.40
N ASP A 135 36.43 4.39 7.69
CA ASP A 135 37.45 3.47 8.17
C ASP A 135 36.98 2.00 8.14
N LEU A 136 35.69 1.74 8.37
CA LEU A 136 35.13 0.39 8.24
C LEU A 136 35.09 -0.02 6.76
N ALA A 137 34.65 0.89 5.89
CA ALA A 137 34.64 0.65 4.44
C ALA A 137 36.06 0.41 3.89
N ALA A 138 37.08 1.07 4.44
CA ALA A 138 38.48 0.84 4.08
C ALA A 138 39.01 -0.53 4.56
N ARG A 139 38.48 -1.06 5.67
CA ARG A 139 38.79 -2.42 6.16
C ARG A 139 38.14 -3.52 5.34
N PHE A 140 36.98 -3.25 4.74
CA PHE A 140 36.21 -4.18 3.92
C PHE A 140 35.88 -3.59 2.54
N PRO A 141 36.89 -3.25 1.72
CA PRO A 141 36.71 -2.52 0.46
C PRO A 141 35.89 -3.30 -0.58
N GLU A 142 35.76 -4.61 -0.43
CA GLU A 142 34.94 -5.49 -1.26
C GLU A 142 33.44 -5.41 -0.96
N ILE A 143 33.03 -4.74 0.13
CA ILE A 143 31.62 -4.51 0.47
C ILE A 143 31.24 -3.10 0.01
N LYS A 144 30.46 -3.02 -1.06
CA LYS A 144 30.01 -1.74 -1.64
C LYS A 144 28.51 -1.61 -1.57
N SER A 145 28.03 -0.38 -1.35
CA SER A 145 26.61 -0.04 -1.27
C SER A 145 26.27 1.09 -2.24
N TYR A 146 25.06 1.05 -2.75
CA TYR A 146 24.57 1.99 -3.75
C TYR A 146 23.13 2.36 -3.43
N ARG A 147 22.73 3.55 -3.84
CA ARG A 147 21.34 4.02 -3.85
C ARG A 147 20.92 4.31 -5.28
N GLY A 148 19.61 4.32 -5.54
CA GLY A 148 19.13 4.64 -6.87
C GLY A 148 17.69 5.10 -6.96
N GLN A 149 17.42 5.82 -8.04
CA GLN A 149 16.13 6.36 -8.44
C GLN A 149 15.64 5.60 -9.68
N GLY A 150 14.38 5.18 -9.68
CA GLY A 150 13.74 4.55 -10.83
C GLY A 150 13.64 5.52 -12.01
N LEU A 151 13.99 5.04 -13.20
CA LEU A 151 13.94 5.81 -14.45
C LEU A 151 12.64 5.58 -15.22
N ASP A 152 12.08 4.37 -15.11
CA ASP A 152 10.83 3.98 -15.78
C ASP A 152 9.60 4.30 -14.91
N ASP A 153 9.78 4.20 -13.60
CA ASP A 153 8.82 4.59 -12.57
C ASP A 153 9.58 5.40 -11.51
N PRO A 154 9.44 6.74 -11.51
CA PRO A 154 10.13 7.60 -10.55
C PRO A 154 9.60 7.48 -9.11
N MET A 155 8.53 6.72 -8.86
CA MET A 155 8.13 6.41 -7.48
C MET A 155 9.01 5.32 -6.85
N LEU A 156 9.83 4.62 -7.65
CA LEU A 156 10.74 3.59 -7.15
C LEU A 156 12.03 4.20 -6.64
N SER A 157 12.34 3.90 -5.37
CA SER A 157 13.67 4.11 -4.80
C SER A 157 14.29 2.77 -4.45
N MET A 158 15.62 2.68 -4.51
CA MET A 158 16.31 1.45 -4.18
C MET A 158 17.60 1.70 -3.43
N ARG A 159 17.98 0.71 -2.63
CA ARG A 159 19.35 0.54 -2.16
C ARG A 159 19.80 -0.89 -2.44
N CYS A 160 21.08 -1.05 -2.74
CA CYS A 160 21.67 -2.36 -2.98
C CYS A 160 23.10 -2.43 -2.44
N ASN A 161 23.58 -3.65 -2.23
CA ASN A 161 24.97 -3.90 -1.92
C ASN A 161 25.52 -5.07 -2.74
N PHE A 162 26.83 -5.01 -2.98
CA PHE A 162 27.56 -6.02 -3.72
C PHE A 162 28.81 -6.40 -2.93
N SER A 163 29.01 -7.70 -2.75
CA SER A 163 30.12 -8.25 -1.96
C SER A 163 30.54 -9.63 -2.47
N PRO A 164 31.56 -10.28 -1.86
CA PRO A 164 31.87 -11.68 -2.14
C PRO A 164 30.70 -12.64 -1.86
N ARG A 165 29.75 -12.25 -1.00
CA ARG A 165 28.56 -13.07 -0.67
C ARG A 165 27.44 -12.92 -1.70
N GLY A 166 27.50 -11.93 -2.58
CA GLY A 166 26.55 -11.75 -3.68
C GLY A 166 26.03 -10.33 -3.80
N PHE A 167 24.97 -10.19 -4.58
CA PHE A 167 24.23 -8.95 -4.79
C PHE A 167 22.93 -8.96 -3.98
N TYR A 168 22.63 -7.89 -3.25
CA TYR A 168 21.34 -7.75 -2.60
C TYR A 168 20.76 -6.39 -2.96
N ALA A 169 19.48 -6.33 -3.27
CA ALA A 169 18.77 -5.07 -3.50
C ALA A 169 17.40 -5.06 -2.82
N SER A 170 17.06 -3.91 -2.26
CA SER A 170 15.75 -3.59 -1.73
C SER A 170 15.19 -2.43 -2.55
N VAL A 171 14.11 -2.70 -3.28
CA VAL A 171 13.40 -1.71 -4.09
C VAL A 171 12.10 -1.37 -3.39
N LEU A 172 11.95 -0.11 -2.99
CA LEU A 172 10.74 0.42 -2.39
C LEU A 172 9.79 0.89 -3.50
N THR A 173 8.65 0.21 -3.61
CA THR A 173 7.59 0.42 -4.61
C THR A 173 6.29 0.78 -3.91
N GLY A 174 5.94 2.07 -3.92
CA GLY A 174 4.90 2.59 -3.02
C GLY A 174 5.23 2.19 -1.59
N GLU A 175 4.37 1.40 -0.94
CA GLU A 175 4.57 0.98 0.46
C GLU A 175 5.11 -0.44 0.65
N ARG A 176 5.73 -1.01 -0.39
CA ARG A 176 6.26 -2.37 -0.37
C ARG A 176 7.73 -2.43 -0.74
N ILE A 177 8.42 -3.41 -0.16
CA ILE A 177 9.78 -3.75 -0.56
C ILE A 177 9.72 -4.99 -1.47
N ILE A 178 10.36 -4.86 -2.62
CA ILE A 178 10.80 -5.97 -3.46
C ILE A 178 12.24 -6.27 -3.07
N SER A 179 12.52 -7.52 -2.72
CA SER A 179 13.85 -7.99 -2.37
C SER A 179 14.43 -8.83 -3.50
N ILE A 180 15.68 -8.54 -3.86
CA ILE A 180 16.48 -9.30 -4.82
C ILE A 180 17.71 -9.81 -4.10
N GLN A 181 17.92 -11.12 -4.11
CA GLN A 181 18.97 -11.76 -3.32
C GLN A 181 19.37 -13.12 -3.90
N PRO A 182 20.50 -13.71 -3.48
CA PRO A 182 20.87 -15.07 -3.86
C PRO A 182 19.76 -16.08 -3.52
N ALA A 183 19.57 -17.08 -4.39
CA ALA A 183 18.58 -18.12 -4.23
C ALA A 183 19.09 -19.24 -3.29
N GLU A 184 18.17 -19.90 -2.57
CA GLU A 184 18.47 -21.00 -1.66
C GLU A 184 18.18 -22.39 -2.28
N PRO A 185 18.84 -23.49 -1.85
CA PRO A 185 19.99 -23.50 -0.94
C PRO A 185 21.25 -22.95 -1.61
N ALA A 186 22.10 -22.30 -0.81
CA ALA A 186 23.43 -21.85 -1.22
C ALA A 186 24.21 -22.95 -1.97
N GLY A 187 24.42 -22.77 -3.28
CA GLY A 187 25.07 -23.77 -4.13
C GLY A 187 24.99 -23.50 -5.65
N ALA A 188 24.11 -22.60 -6.09
CA ALA A 188 24.14 -22.06 -7.43
C ALA A 188 24.63 -20.60 -7.36
N ALA A 189 25.94 -20.41 -7.52
CA ALA A 189 26.66 -19.15 -7.26
C ALA A 189 26.20 -17.93 -8.09
N ASP A 190 25.24 -18.12 -8.99
CA ASP A 190 24.71 -17.14 -9.89
C ASP A 190 23.18 -17.07 -9.91
N LEU A 191 22.45 -17.86 -9.12
CA LEU A 191 20.98 -17.80 -9.07
C LEU A 191 20.49 -16.80 -8.03
N TYR A 192 19.51 -16.01 -8.42
CA TYR A 192 18.89 -14.97 -7.62
C TYR A 192 17.38 -15.08 -7.70
N VAL A 193 16.73 -14.67 -6.62
CA VAL A 193 15.28 -14.56 -6.52
C VAL A 193 14.91 -13.08 -6.35
N SER A 194 13.98 -12.61 -7.17
CA SER A 194 13.26 -11.35 -6.99
C SER A 194 11.85 -11.67 -6.49
N PHE A 195 11.48 -11.11 -5.34
CA PHE A 195 10.16 -11.34 -4.76
C PHE A 195 9.69 -10.11 -4.00
N SER A 196 8.39 -9.85 -4.09
CA SER A 196 7.69 -9.15 -3.02
C SER A 196 7.19 -10.24 -2.08
N SER A 197 7.49 -10.16 -0.80
CA SER A 197 6.74 -11.01 0.14
C SER A 197 5.31 -10.48 0.14
N GLY A 198 4.43 -11.23 -0.54
CA GLY A 198 2.99 -11.11 -0.33
C GLY A 198 2.65 -11.52 1.11
N ALA A 199 1.43 -11.26 1.54
CA ALA A 199 0.82 -11.50 2.85
C ALA A 199 1.04 -12.87 3.55
N ALA A 200 1.87 -13.78 3.02
CA ALA A 200 2.19 -15.05 3.64
C ALA A 200 3.39 -14.90 4.61
N GLN A 201 3.07 -15.05 5.91
CA GLN A 201 3.98 -15.14 7.06
C GLN A 201 4.50 -13.83 7.68
N GLU A 202 3.61 -12.86 7.94
CA GLU A 202 3.81 -11.92 9.07
C GLU A 202 3.23 -12.47 10.41
N GLU A 203 2.58 -13.64 10.40
CA GLU A 203 1.84 -14.22 11.54
C GLU A 203 2.67 -14.50 12.82
N THR A 204 4.01 -14.46 12.73
CA THR A 204 4.93 -14.76 13.84
C THR A 204 5.71 -13.54 14.33
N ALA A 205 5.57 -12.38 13.68
CA ALA A 205 6.39 -11.22 13.96
C ALA A 205 5.79 -10.35 15.06
N GLN A 206 6.43 -10.27 16.24
CA GLN A 206 5.88 -9.56 17.40
C GLN A 206 6.91 -8.62 18.03
N CYS A 207 6.50 -7.37 18.26
CA CYS A 207 7.20 -6.45 19.14
C CYS A 207 6.73 -6.62 20.60
N LEU A 208 7.69 -6.58 21.53
CA LEU A 208 7.50 -6.68 22.98
C LEU A 208 7.78 -5.34 23.69
N THR A 209 8.00 -4.27 22.93
CA THR A 209 8.21 -2.92 23.46
C THR A 209 6.98 -2.48 24.26
N GLN A 210 7.25 -2.03 25.47
CA GLN A 210 6.23 -1.46 26.35
C GLN A 210 6.49 0.02 26.54
N GLU A 211 5.40 0.80 26.57
CA GLU A 211 5.41 2.25 26.72
C GLU A 211 6.04 2.73 28.04
N VAL A 212 6.20 1.85 29.03
CA VAL A 212 6.92 2.13 30.29
C VAL A 212 8.42 2.32 30.08
N ASN A 213 8.96 1.92 28.93
CA ASN A 213 10.37 2.05 28.56
C ASN A 213 10.67 3.37 27.82
N GLN A 214 9.89 4.43 28.07
CA GLN A 214 10.02 5.74 27.45
C GLN A 214 10.84 6.71 28.32
N PHE A 215 11.83 7.39 27.73
CA PHE A 215 12.74 8.28 28.48
C PHE A 215 12.58 9.77 28.14
N ASN A 216 12.40 10.11 26.87
CA ASN A 216 12.19 11.49 26.41
C ASN A 216 10.91 11.54 25.57
N ARG A 217 9.82 11.98 26.19
CA ARG A 217 8.51 12.01 25.55
C ARG A 217 8.45 13.16 24.55
N ALA A 218 8.22 12.87 23.27
CA ALA A 218 7.66 13.86 22.36
C ALA A 218 6.32 14.31 22.98
N PRO A 219 6.06 15.61 23.20
CA PRO A 219 4.90 16.07 23.95
C PRO A 219 3.61 15.46 23.40
N THR A 220 2.94 14.62 24.20
CA THR A 220 1.66 13.98 23.83
C THR A 220 0.46 14.89 24.07
N SER A 221 0.66 16.01 24.77
CA SER A 221 -0.37 17.00 25.03
C SER A 221 -0.64 17.78 23.75
N ARG A 222 -1.40 17.16 22.84
CA ARG A 222 -1.66 17.64 21.48
C ARG A 222 -0.34 17.81 20.74
N LEU A 223 0.09 16.78 20.00
CA LEU A 223 0.84 17.06 18.78
C LEU A 223 0.05 18.17 18.08
N ASN A 224 0.57 19.40 18.06
CA ASN A 224 -0.17 20.53 17.53
C ASN A 224 -0.55 20.15 16.12
N LEU A 225 -1.85 19.97 15.86
CA LEU A 225 -2.37 19.74 14.51
C LEU A 225 -1.93 20.87 13.55
N GLU A 226 -1.48 22.00 14.10
CA GLU A 226 -0.97 23.18 13.41
C GLU A 226 0.53 23.17 13.05
N GLN A 227 1.35 22.24 13.58
CA GLN A 227 2.78 22.18 13.21
C GLN A 227 3.01 21.12 12.13
N ALA A 228 2.88 21.55 10.87
CA ALA A 228 3.45 20.82 9.74
C ALA A 228 4.97 20.76 9.90
N LEU A 229 5.53 19.55 9.88
CA LEU A 229 6.98 19.34 9.92
C LEU A 229 7.39 18.82 8.56
N ALA A 230 7.87 19.72 7.69
CA ALA A 230 8.40 19.33 6.40
C ALA A 230 9.83 18.76 6.54
N VAL A 231 10.10 17.65 5.88
CA VAL A 231 11.46 17.10 5.69
C VAL A 231 11.75 16.99 4.20
N GLY A 232 13.03 16.89 3.83
CA GLY A 232 13.43 16.73 2.42
C GLY A 232 14.79 17.32 2.12
N SER A 233 15.07 18.55 2.58
CA SER A 233 16.27 19.30 2.19
C SER A 233 17.56 18.91 2.89
N THR A 234 17.46 18.23 4.03
CA THR A 234 18.61 17.90 4.89
C THR A 234 18.54 16.43 5.30
N MET A 235 19.57 15.67 4.91
CA MET A 235 19.80 14.31 5.39
C MET A 235 20.44 14.36 6.77
N ARG A 236 19.88 13.60 7.72
CA ARG A 236 20.35 13.49 9.10
C ARG A 236 21.09 12.17 9.25
N ASN A 237 22.41 12.23 9.30
CA ASN A 237 23.27 11.05 9.36
C ASN A 237 23.60 10.71 10.82
N TYR A 238 23.13 9.54 11.27
CA TYR A 238 23.42 8.99 12.59
C TYR A 238 24.37 7.81 12.46
N ARG A 239 25.26 7.68 13.44
CA ARG A 239 26.13 6.52 13.62
C ARG A 239 25.40 5.44 14.40
N ILE A 240 25.22 4.28 13.79
CA ILE A 240 24.60 3.12 14.43
C ILE A 240 25.64 2.06 14.79
N ALA A 241 25.65 1.66 16.06
CA ALA A 241 26.39 0.49 16.52
C ALA A 241 25.46 -0.73 16.53
N ILE A 242 25.82 -1.78 15.79
CA ILE A 242 25.03 -3.01 15.73
C ILE A 242 25.86 -4.17 16.27
N ALA A 243 25.50 -4.65 17.45
CA ALA A 243 26.00 -5.92 17.97
C ALA A 243 25.29 -7.10 17.29
N ALA A 244 25.94 -8.25 17.23
CA ALA A 244 25.36 -9.44 16.62
C ALA A 244 25.64 -10.68 17.47
N THR A 245 24.60 -11.44 17.81
CA THR A 245 24.76 -12.70 18.55
C THR A 245 25.54 -13.72 17.74
N TRP A 246 26.08 -14.73 18.39
CA TRP A 246 26.77 -15.83 17.73
C TRP A 246 25.86 -16.52 16.71
N GLU A 247 24.58 -16.76 17.03
CA GLU A 247 23.63 -17.38 16.10
C GLU A 247 23.45 -16.54 14.84
N TYR A 248 23.30 -15.22 15.00
CA TYR A 248 23.21 -14.30 13.86
C TYR A 248 24.48 -14.35 13.01
N CYS A 249 25.65 -14.24 13.65
CA CYS A 249 26.94 -14.26 12.98
C CYS A 249 27.15 -15.54 12.17
N ASN A 250 26.72 -16.70 12.67
CA ASN A 250 26.83 -17.95 11.94
C ASN A 250 25.81 -18.05 10.81
N GLN A 251 24.53 -17.76 11.08
CA GLN A 251 23.46 -17.91 10.12
C GLN A 251 23.62 -16.95 8.94
N TYR A 252 23.88 -15.67 9.21
CA TYR A 252 23.86 -14.62 8.20
C TYR A 252 25.26 -14.18 7.78
N GLY A 253 26.23 -14.24 8.70
CA GLY A 253 27.63 -13.88 8.45
C GLY A 253 28.53 -15.05 8.02
N GLY A 254 28.03 -16.29 8.01
CA GLY A 254 28.84 -17.47 7.72
C GLY A 254 29.95 -17.72 8.76
N GLY A 255 29.78 -17.21 9.98
CA GLY A 255 30.73 -17.37 11.07
C GLY A 255 31.97 -16.48 11.00
N THR A 256 31.98 -15.47 10.10
CA THR A 256 33.12 -14.56 9.92
C THR A 256 32.76 -13.10 10.20
N VAL A 257 33.74 -12.30 10.57
CA VAL A 257 33.57 -10.84 10.74
C VAL A 257 33.15 -10.19 9.43
N ALA A 258 33.88 -10.45 8.34
CA ALA A 258 33.61 -9.86 7.03
C ALA A 258 32.21 -10.22 6.50
N GLY A 259 31.80 -11.49 6.70
CA GLY A 259 30.46 -11.92 6.32
C GLY A 259 29.37 -11.31 7.20
N THR A 260 29.62 -11.14 8.50
CA THR A 260 28.67 -10.47 9.41
C THR A 260 28.52 -8.99 9.04
N VAL A 261 29.61 -8.27 8.78
CA VAL A 261 29.58 -6.88 8.29
C VAL A 261 28.82 -6.79 6.97
N THR A 262 29.01 -7.75 6.06
CA THR A 262 28.23 -7.82 4.81
C THR A 262 26.73 -7.93 5.08
N SER A 263 26.32 -8.78 6.03
CA SER A 263 24.91 -8.95 6.40
C SER A 263 24.33 -7.67 7.00
N LEU A 264 25.05 -7.06 7.96
CA LEU A 264 24.64 -5.79 8.59
C LEU A 264 24.50 -4.68 7.55
N ASN A 265 25.42 -4.61 6.57
CA ASN A 265 25.35 -3.69 5.46
C ASN A 265 24.09 -3.91 4.60
N THR A 266 23.72 -5.16 4.29
CA THR A 266 22.48 -5.47 3.55
C THR A 266 21.24 -5.01 4.31
N TRP A 267 21.15 -5.32 5.61
CA TRP A 267 20.06 -4.85 6.46
C TRP A 267 20.00 -3.32 6.44
N LEU A 268 21.10 -2.63 6.72
CA LEU A 268 21.13 -1.16 6.76
C LEU A 268 20.73 -0.51 5.45
N ASN A 269 21.09 -1.07 4.30
CA ASN A 269 20.57 -0.58 3.02
C ASN A 269 19.04 -0.72 2.92
N ALA A 270 18.47 -1.84 3.38
CA ALA A 270 17.03 -2.07 3.39
C ALA A 270 16.26 -1.17 4.39
N ALA A 271 16.86 -0.81 5.52
CA ALA A 271 16.26 0.16 6.43
C ALA A 271 16.39 1.60 5.89
N ASN A 272 17.58 1.96 5.39
CA ASN A 272 17.86 3.30 4.89
C ASN A 272 16.98 3.68 3.70
N VAL A 273 16.60 2.75 2.81
CA VAL A 273 15.67 3.10 1.70
C VAL A 273 14.31 3.60 2.22
N ILE A 274 13.86 3.12 3.40
CA ILE A 274 12.61 3.55 4.05
C ILE A 274 12.84 4.87 4.81
N TYR A 275 13.87 4.92 5.66
CA TYR A 275 14.14 6.07 6.53
C TYR A 275 14.59 7.32 5.77
N GLU A 276 15.30 7.16 4.65
CA GLU A 276 15.70 8.28 3.79
C GLU A 276 14.51 8.90 3.06
N ARG A 277 13.56 8.06 2.61
CA ARG A 277 12.34 8.52 1.93
C ARG A 277 11.35 9.16 2.90
N GLU A 278 11.10 8.53 4.05
CA GLU A 278 10.06 8.97 4.98
C GLU A 278 10.51 10.09 5.92
N LEU A 279 11.79 10.12 6.32
CA LEU A 279 12.25 10.93 7.45
C LEU A 279 13.53 11.72 7.16
N THR A 280 14.15 11.53 5.99
CA THR A 280 15.51 12.03 5.69
C THR A 280 16.52 11.66 6.78
N ILE A 281 16.46 10.40 7.23
CA ILE A 281 17.40 9.81 8.19
C ILE A 281 18.26 8.79 7.46
N HIS A 282 19.57 8.88 7.66
CA HIS A 282 20.53 7.90 7.16
C HIS A 282 21.33 7.31 8.32
N LEU A 283 21.41 5.99 8.37
CA LEU A 283 22.15 5.24 9.40
C LEU A 283 23.47 4.71 8.81
N ASN A 284 24.58 5.06 9.46
CA ASN A 284 25.93 4.61 9.11
C ASN A 284 26.48 3.65 10.17
N LEU A 285 26.89 2.45 9.75
CA LEU A 285 27.51 1.47 10.62
C LEU A 285 28.87 1.99 11.10
N VAL A 286 29.02 2.05 12.42
CA VAL A 286 30.27 2.48 13.08
C VAL A 286 31.43 1.56 12.73
N ASN A 287 32.65 2.11 12.72
CA ASN A 287 33.87 1.33 12.58
C ASN A 287 34.23 0.54 13.85
N ASP A 288 33.35 -0.37 14.23
CA ASP A 288 33.58 -1.31 15.33
C ASP A 288 33.09 -2.71 14.95
N THR A 289 33.89 -3.70 15.28
CA THR A 289 33.62 -5.11 14.98
C THR A 289 33.74 -5.99 16.23
N ASP A 290 34.03 -5.40 17.39
CA ASP A 290 34.30 -6.10 18.64
C ASP A 290 33.04 -6.60 19.35
N VAL A 291 31.89 -6.12 18.88
CA VAL A 291 30.55 -6.57 19.25
C VAL A 291 29.96 -7.58 18.25
N LEU A 292 30.81 -8.18 17.40
CA LEU A 292 30.45 -9.26 16.47
C LEU A 292 31.03 -10.58 16.96
N TYR A 293 30.17 -11.47 17.46
CA TYR A 293 30.57 -12.69 18.16
C TYR A 293 30.72 -13.88 17.21
N THR A 294 31.73 -13.81 16.34
CA THR A 294 31.93 -14.72 15.20
C THR A 294 32.80 -15.94 15.53
N ALA A 295 32.63 -17.02 14.77
CA ALA A 295 33.41 -18.25 14.94
C ALA A 295 34.91 -18.05 14.63
N ASP A 296 35.25 -17.22 13.64
CA ASP A 296 36.64 -16.84 13.32
C ASP A 296 37.34 -16.02 14.42
N ARG A 297 36.57 -15.49 15.39
CA ARG A 297 37.07 -14.85 16.63
C ARG A 297 37.09 -15.80 17.83
N GLY A 298 36.74 -17.08 17.64
CA GLY A 298 36.73 -18.10 18.69
C GLY A 298 35.44 -18.14 19.52
N PHE A 299 34.38 -17.44 19.11
CA PHE A 299 33.09 -17.53 19.78
C PHE A 299 32.30 -18.79 19.38
N SER A 300 31.50 -19.27 20.31
CA SER A 300 30.61 -20.43 20.21
C SER A 300 29.27 -20.07 20.86
N SER A 301 28.23 -20.89 20.68
CA SER A 301 26.98 -20.72 21.45
C SER A 301 27.17 -20.76 22.97
N ALA A 302 28.26 -21.35 23.46
CA ALA A 302 28.58 -21.40 24.90
C ALA A 302 29.35 -20.16 25.40
N THR A 303 29.92 -19.36 24.48
CA THR A 303 30.71 -18.16 24.81
C THR A 303 30.08 -16.87 24.28
N ASP A 304 28.89 -16.94 23.71
CA ASP A 304 28.08 -15.79 23.32
C ASP A 304 27.68 -14.98 24.57
N PRO A 305 27.95 -13.67 24.63
CA PRO A 305 27.48 -12.83 25.74
C PRO A 305 25.97 -12.55 25.71
N TYR A 306 25.28 -12.92 24.64
CA TYR A 306 23.84 -12.72 24.47
C TYR A 306 23.02 -13.97 24.74
N ASP A 307 21.84 -13.77 25.33
CA ASP A 307 20.79 -14.79 25.38
C ASP A 307 19.85 -14.61 24.18
N ASN A 308 20.22 -15.20 23.05
CA ASN A 308 19.44 -15.15 21.80
C ASN A 308 18.03 -15.78 21.92
N SER A 309 17.73 -16.49 23.02
CA SER A 309 16.39 -17.02 23.27
C SER A 309 15.42 -15.98 23.85
N ASN A 310 15.93 -14.83 24.31
CA ASN A 310 15.13 -13.80 24.96
C ASN A 310 15.56 -12.38 24.57
N VAL A 311 14.77 -11.76 23.68
CA VAL A 311 15.03 -10.39 23.18
C VAL A 311 14.98 -9.32 24.28
N GLY A 312 14.21 -9.54 25.35
CA GLY A 312 14.19 -8.66 26.54
C GLY A 312 15.48 -8.75 27.37
N THR A 313 16.10 -9.92 27.45
CA THR A 313 17.44 -10.08 28.03
C THR A 313 18.48 -9.40 27.16
N MET A 314 18.41 -9.60 25.83
CA MET A 314 19.31 -8.97 24.86
C MET A 314 19.31 -7.43 24.96
N LEU A 315 18.14 -6.80 25.15
CA LEU A 315 17.99 -5.36 25.34
C LEU A 315 18.85 -4.80 26.48
N ASN A 316 19.00 -5.58 27.55
CA ASN A 316 19.81 -5.21 28.71
C ASN A 316 21.30 -5.56 28.53
N GLN A 317 21.60 -6.62 27.77
CA GLN A 317 22.97 -7.07 27.49
C GLN A 317 23.70 -6.18 26.47
N VAL A 318 22.98 -5.62 25.49
CA VAL A 318 23.58 -4.81 24.42
C VAL A 318 24.14 -3.49 24.93
N ARG A 319 23.47 -2.85 25.90
CA ARG A 319 23.87 -1.54 26.41
C ARG A 319 25.27 -1.53 27.06
N PRO A 320 25.63 -2.47 27.97
CA PRO A 320 26.96 -2.51 28.53
C PRO A 320 27.99 -2.99 27.49
N ASP A 321 27.62 -3.89 26.59
CA ASP A 321 28.49 -4.36 25.51
C ASP A 321 28.94 -3.20 24.61
N LEU A 322 27.99 -2.42 24.10
CA LEU A 322 28.28 -1.23 23.29
C LEU A 322 29.04 -0.16 24.08
N ARG A 323 28.77 0.01 25.38
CA ARG A 323 29.52 0.94 26.23
C ARG A 323 31.00 0.55 26.30
N ASP A 324 31.29 -0.72 26.55
CA ASP A 324 32.62 -1.20 26.90
C ASP A 324 33.48 -1.49 25.66
N ASN A 325 32.87 -1.99 24.59
CA ASN A 325 33.59 -2.39 23.37
C ASN A 325 33.56 -1.31 22.29
N VAL A 326 32.42 -0.63 22.08
CA VAL A 326 32.33 0.45 21.07
C VAL A 326 32.70 1.82 21.65
N GLY A 327 32.32 2.08 22.90
CA GLY A 327 32.54 3.36 23.56
C GLY A 327 31.42 4.37 23.30
N VAL A 328 30.93 5.01 24.36
CA VAL A 328 29.73 5.87 24.33
C VAL A 328 29.80 7.00 23.30
N ALA A 329 30.98 7.59 23.07
CA ALA A 329 31.14 8.70 22.13
C ALA A 329 31.06 8.27 20.64
N ASN A 330 31.16 6.97 20.36
CA ASN A 330 31.38 6.46 19.01
C ASN A 330 30.08 6.08 18.29
N TYR A 331 28.92 6.18 18.94
CA TYR A 331 27.63 5.88 18.32
C TYR A 331 26.52 6.80 18.83
N ASP A 332 25.48 6.95 18.03
CA ASP A 332 24.33 7.81 18.28
C ASP A 332 23.08 6.98 18.65
N ILE A 333 23.03 5.77 18.10
CA ILE A 333 22.02 4.73 18.33
C ILE A 333 22.71 3.37 18.38
N GLY A 334 22.28 2.49 19.28
CA GLY A 334 22.81 1.14 19.39
C GLY A 334 21.70 0.09 19.37
N HIS A 335 22.01 -1.07 18.78
CA HIS A 335 21.04 -2.15 18.60
C HIS A 335 21.77 -3.51 18.59
N VAL A 336 21.10 -4.60 18.97
CA VAL A 336 21.61 -5.97 18.77
C VAL A 336 20.70 -6.76 17.83
N LEU A 337 21.31 -7.47 16.87
CA LEU A 337 20.62 -8.41 16.01
C LEU A 337 20.92 -9.86 16.42
N GLY A 338 19.87 -10.63 16.64
CA GLY A 338 19.94 -12.08 16.86
C GLY A 338 19.15 -12.86 15.81
N GLN A 339 19.04 -14.16 16.00
CA GLN A 339 18.44 -15.08 15.04
C GLN A 339 17.29 -15.88 15.65
N ILE A 340 16.15 -15.98 14.96
CA ILE A 340 15.05 -16.90 15.31
C ILE A 340 14.93 -18.03 14.29
N GLY A 341 14.51 -19.22 14.73
CA GLY A 341 14.23 -20.34 13.84
C GLY A 341 12.96 -20.08 13.01
N GLY A 342 13.09 -20.07 11.67
CA GLY A 342 11.96 -19.88 10.74
C GLY A 342 11.92 -18.50 10.09
N THR A 343 10.76 -18.15 9.53
CA THR A 343 10.44 -16.82 8.99
C THR A 343 9.75 -16.00 10.08
N GLY A 344 10.14 -14.73 10.26
CA GLY A 344 9.59 -13.87 11.30
C GLY A 344 10.61 -12.93 11.93
N GLY A 345 10.20 -12.26 13.00
CA GLY A 345 11.10 -11.49 13.84
C GLY A 345 10.47 -11.16 15.18
N SER A 346 11.28 -10.83 16.18
CA SER A 346 10.78 -10.29 17.44
C SER A 346 11.66 -9.16 17.91
N GLY A 347 11.07 -8.10 18.43
CA GLY A 347 11.81 -6.89 18.77
C GLY A 347 11.41 -6.30 20.10
N VAL A 348 12.35 -5.57 20.70
CA VAL A 348 12.09 -4.70 21.84
C VAL A 348 13.08 -3.54 21.81
N ALA A 349 12.61 -2.35 22.14
CA ALA A 349 13.42 -1.15 22.21
C ALA A 349 12.99 -0.26 23.37
N TYR A 350 13.92 0.58 23.84
CA TYR A 350 13.52 1.78 24.59
C TYR A 350 13.00 2.85 23.63
N ILE A 351 12.05 3.65 24.11
CA ILE A 351 11.37 4.65 23.28
C ILE A 351 12.01 6.03 23.47
N GLY A 352 12.39 6.67 22.38
CA GLY A 352 12.95 8.03 22.37
C GLY A 352 14.29 8.09 23.07
N VAL A 353 15.27 7.36 22.53
CA VAL A 353 16.58 7.17 23.14
C VAL A 353 17.77 7.50 22.25
N VAL A 354 17.57 7.72 20.94
CA VAL A 354 18.66 8.17 20.06
C VAL A 354 19.31 9.44 20.63
N CYS A 355 20.63 9.49 20.65
CA CYS A 355 21.45 10.54 21.27
C CYS A 355 21.39 10.65 22.81
N ASN A 356 20.71 9.73 23.51
CA ASN A 356 20.57 9.80 24.97
C ASN A 356 21.66 8.99 25.71
N ASP A 357 22.63 9.70 26.29
CA ASP A 357 23.74 9.12 27.06
C ASP A 357 23.37 8.74 28.50
N THR A 358 22.10 8.88 28.91
CA THR A 358 21.66 8.55 30.28
C THR A 358 21.93 7.09 30.59
N ASN A 359 22.74 6.84 31.63
CA ASN A 359 23.04 5.50 32.10
C ASN A 359 22.07 5.08 33.21
N VAL A 360 21.10 4.23 32.83
CA VAL A 360 20.08 3.70 33.74
C VAL A 360 20.50 2.31 34.22
N ASN A 361 20.36 2.04 35.52
CA ASN A 361 20.69 0.75 36.15
C ASN A 361 22.15 0.30 35.97
N SER A 362 23.07 1.23 35.69
CA SER A 362 24.49 0.96 35.43
C SER A 362 24.77 0.03 34.23
N LEU A 363 23.80 -0.16 33.34
CA LEU A 363 23.90 -0.99 32.14
C LEU A 363 24.43 -0.22 30.93
N GLY A 364 25.00 0.98 31.08
CA GLY A 364 25.43 1.81 29.94
C GLY A 364 24.31 2.71 29.41
N PRO A 365 24.59 3.55 28.40
CA PRO A 365 23.65 4.58 27.96
C PRO A 365 22.39 3.98 27.33
N ILE A 366 21.25 4.64 27.50
CA ILE A 366 19.96 4.15 27.03
C ILE A 366 19.84 4.17 25.49
N LYS A 367 20.61 5.03 24.80
CA LYS A 367 20.71 5.04 23.33
C LYS A 367 21.17 3.72 22.72
N GLY A 368 21.81 2.84 23.51
CA GLY A 368 22.22 1.51 23.10
C GLY A 368 21.13 0.45 23.18
N GLY A 369 19.94 0.77 23.70
CA GLY A 369 18.94 -0.22 24.05
C GLY A 369 17.89 -0.44 22.96
N GLY A 370 18.24 -1.29 22.00
CA GLY A 370 17.32 -1.92 21.06
C GLY A 370 17.79 -3.34 20.73
N ALA A 371 16.85 -4.27 20.54
CA ALA A 371 17.15 -5.65 20.19
C ALA A 371 16.12 -6.20 19.21
N THR A 372 16.59 -6.91 18.18
CA THR A 372 15.73 -7.60 17.21
C THR A 372 16.27 -8.99 16.90
N LEU A 373 15.42 -10.01 17.02
CA LEU A 373 15.63 -11.32 16.42
C LEU A 373 15.09 -11.31 15.00
N VAL A 374 15.90 -11.71 14.02
CA VAL A 374 15.49 -11.84 12.61
C VAL A 374 15.50 -13.30 12.16
N GLY A 375 14.55 -13.64 11.28
CA GLY A 375 14.42 -14.98 10.70
C GLY A 375 14.20 -14.91 9.18
N GLY A 376 14.48 -16.01 8.50
CA GLY A 376 14.32 -16.14 7.06
C GLY A 376 15.41 -15.42 6.26
N ALA A 377 15.11 -15.10 5.01
CA ALA A 377 15.98 -14.37 4.10
C ALA A 377 16.37 -12.98 4.62
N ILE A 378 17.60 -12.53 4.37
CA ILE A 378 18.02 -11.16 4.72
C ILE A 378 17.12 -10.15 4.01
N ALA A 379 16.70 -9.09 4.72
CA ALA A 379 15.82 -8.04 4.19
C ALA A 379 14.48 -8.55 3.61
N ASN A 380 13.92 -9.64 4.16
CA ASN A 380 12.52 -9.98 3.94
C ASN A 380 11.60 -8.99 4.67
N ASN A 381 10.41 -8.72 4.13
CA ASN A 381 9.54 -7.65 4.63
C ASN A 381 9.09 -7.88 6.07
N THR A 382 8.92 -9.13 6.51
CA THR A 382 8.51 -9.43 7.89
C THR A 382 9.57 -9.02 8.90
N ALA A 383 10.79 -9.56 8.77
CA ALA A 383 11.89 -9.26 9.68
C ALA A 383 12.40 -7.82 9.54
N LEU A 384 12.43 -7.28 8.31
CA LEU A 384 12.73 -5.88 8.06
C LEU A 384 11.72 -4.99 8.76
N GLY A 385 10.42 -5.30 8.63
CA GLY A 385 9.30 -4.61 9.26
C GLY A 385 9.46 -4.51 10.78
N VAL A 386 9.87 -5.58 11.46
CA VAL A 386 10.14 -5.58 12.90
C VAL A 386 11.33 -4.68 13.23
N TRP A 387 12.45 -4.82 12.51
CA TRP A 387 13.63 -4.03 12.82
C TRP A 387 13.40 -2.53 12.59
N VAL A 388 12.75 -2.14 11.48
CA VAL A 388 12.41 -0.72 11.24
C VAL A 388 11.38 -0.19 12.23
N HIS A 389 10.53 -1.05 12.78
CA HIS A 389 9.60 -0.72 13.87
C HIS A 389 10.35 -0.43 15.18
N GLU A 390 11.32 -1.27 15.57
CA GLU A 390 12.13 -1.03 16.76
C GLU A 390 13.01 0.21 16.62
N LEU A 391 13.57 0.46 15.44
CA LEU A 391 14.25 1.73 15.16
C LEU A 391 13.27 2.92 15.34
N GLY A 392 12.02 2.78 14.92
CA GLY A 392 10.97 3.79 15.08
C GLY A 392 10.72 4.13 16.55
N HIS A 393 10.70 3.11 17.42
CA HIS A 393 10.68 3.30 18.86
C HIS A 393 11.90 4.05 19.38
N GLN A 394 13.11 3.67 18.96
CA GLN A 394 14.33 4.38 19.39
C GLN A 394 14.29 5.86 19.00
N PHE A 395 13.67 6.19 17.86
CA PHE A 395 13.40 7.56 17.39
C PHE A 395 12.16 8.23 18.01
N GLY A 396 11.46 7.59 18.95
CA GLY A 396 10.42 8.22 19.76
C GLY A 396 8.98 7.95 19.34
N ALA A 397 8.73 7.10 18.33
CA ALA A 397 7.38 6.66 18.01
C ALA A 397 6.86 5.63 19.02
N ASN A 398 5.57 5.70 19.32
CA ASN A 398 4.87 4.69 20.12
C ASN A 398 4.03 3.80 19.20
N HIS A 399 3.48 2.71 19.73
CA HIS A 399 2.47 1.95 18.99
C HIS A 399 1.27 2.82 18.63
N ASN A 400 0.70 2.60 17.44
CA ASN A 400 -0.38 3.45 16.93
C ASN A 400 -1.67 2.71 16.55
N PHE A 401 -1.80 1.43 16.84
CA PHE A 401 -2.97 0.61 16.54
C PHE A 401 -4.03 0.62 17.66
N ASN A 402 -5.30 0.37 17.32
CA ASN A 402 -6.41 0.25 18.29
C ASN A 402 -6.84 -1.18 18.64
N GLY A 403 -6.25 -2.19 18.01
CA GLY A 403 -6.58 -3.59 18.25
C GLY A 403 -6.38 -3.97 19.71
N THR A 404 -7.15 -4.93 20.18
CA THR A 404 -7.09 -5.47 21.55
C THR A 404 -7.16 -7.00 21.58
N GLN A 405 -7.13 -7.63 20.41
CA GLN A 405 -7.02 -9.07 20.18
C GLN A 405 -5.61 -9.50 19.81
N GLY A 406 -5.30 -10.78 20.00
CA GLY A 406 -4.00 -11.36 19.63
C GLY A 406 -2.81 -10.62 20.26
N SER A 407 -1.80 -10.32 19.47
CA SER A 407 -0.60 -9.58 19.91
C SER A 407 -0.88 -8.09 20.18
N CYS A 408 -2.02 -7.55 19.73
CA CYS A 408 -2.44 -6.19 20.10
C CYS A 408 -3.03 -6.12 21.52
N ALA A 409 -3.36 -7.25 22.15
CA ALA A 409 -3.92 -7.29 23.48
C ALA A 409 -2.92 -6.83 24.56
N SER A 410 -3.40 -6.69 25.79
CA SER A 410 -2.60 -6.36 26.98
C SER A 410 -1.88 -5.01 26.88
N SER A 411 -0.58 -4.94 27.20
CA SER A 411 0.20 -3.70 27.30
C SER A 411 0.69 -3.15 25.97
N ASN A 412 0.46 -3.84 24.85
CA ASN A 412 0.99 -3.39 23.55
C ASN A 412 0.17 -2.23 22.96
N ARG A 413 -1.15 -2.16 23.22
CA ARG A 413 -1.95 -1.01 22.80
C ARG A 413 -1.63 0.22 23.66
N ASN A 414 -1.19 1.30 23.02
CA ASN A 414 -1.05 2.61 23.68
C ASN A 414 -2.31 3.47 23.46
N SER A 415 -3.12 3.64 24.49
CA SER A 415 -4.37 4.42 24.42
C SER A 415 -4.18 5.88 24.02
N ALA A 416 -3.02 6.49 24.27
CA ALA A 416 -2.77 7.88 23.93
C ALA A 416 -2.46 8.07 22.44
N THR A 417 -1.91 7.05 21.79
CA THR A 417 -1.43 7.10 20.41
C THR A 417 -2.12 6.11 19.47
N ALA A 418 -3.15 5.40 19.93
CA ALA A 418 -3.90 4.46 19.11
C ALA A 418 -4.75 5.21 18.07
N TYR A 419 -4.17 5.52 16.91
CA TYR A 419 -4.78 6.28 15.82
C TYR A 419 -5.30 5.40 14.67
N GLU A 420 -4.70 4.23 14.45
CA GLU A 420 -5.11 3.31 13.40
C GLU A 420 -6.22 2.36 13.88
N SER A 421 -7.18 2.09 13.01
CA SER A 421 -8.24 1.09 13.23
C SER A 421 -7.68 -0.33 13.36
N GLY A 422 -8.19 -1.10 14.32
CA GLY A 422 -7.82 -2.51 14.50
C GLY A 422 -6.32 -2.69 14.71
N GLY A 423 -5.75 -3.74 14.11
CA GLY A 423 -4.30 -3.97 14.10
C GLY A 423 -3.47 -2.89 13.38
N GLY A 424 -4.11 -1.98 12.64
CA GLY A 424 -3.45 -0.99 11.79
C GLY A 424 -2.70 -1.60 10.61
N SER A 425 -1.90 -0.78 9.93
CA SER A 425 -1.25 -1.13 8.66
C SER A 425 0.16 -0.58 8.49
N THR A 426 0.53 0.51 9.18
CA THR A 426 1.82 1.18 9.00
C THR A 426 2.94 0.57 9.86
N ILE A 427 4.18 1.07 9.74
CA ILE A 427 5.36 0.52 10.43
C ILE A 427 5.15 0.35 11.93
N MET A 428 4.51 1.30 12.62
CA MET A 428 4.29 1.26 14.08
C MET A 428 3.04 0.47 14.50
N ALA A 429 2.39 -0.20 13.54
CA ALA A 429 1.19 -1.00 13.73
C ALA A 429 1.50 -2.51 13.72
N TYR A 430 0.50 -3.31 14.11
CA TYR A 430 0.54 -4.78 14.10
C TYR A 430 -0.42 -5.32 13.03
N SER A 431 0.02 -5.21 11.78
CA SER A 431 -0.78 -5.45 10.57
C SER A 431 -1.52 -6.78 10.52
N SER A 432 -0.95 -7.89 11.02
CA SER A 432 -1.49 -9.24 10.80
C SER A 432 -1.52 -10.15 12.02
N ILE A 433 -1.13 -9.67 13.20
CA ILE A 433 -0.95 -10.49 14.41
C ILE A 433 -1.99 -10.20 15.49
N CYS A 434 -3.05 -9.46 15.16
CA CYS A 434 -4.08 -9.01 16.10
C CYS A 434 -5.39 -9.79 15.95
N GLY A 435 -5.33 -11.03 15.45
CA GLY A 435 -6.49 -11.91 15.36
C GLY A 435 -7.65 -11.30 14.59
N THR A 436 -8.84 -11.25 15.20
CA THR A 436 -10.06 -10.70 14.57
C THR A 436 -10.05 -9.18 14.42
N ASP A 437 -9.05 -8.47 14.95
CA ASP A 437 -8.89 -7.03 14.75
C ASP A 437 -8.04 -6.67 13.53
N ASN A 438 -7.49 -7.65 12.81
CA ASN A 438 -6.69 -7.40 11.61
C ASN A 438 -7.53 -6.67 10.54
N VAL A 439 -7.05 -5.49 10.10
CA VAL A 439 -7.62 -4.76 8.94
C VAL A 439 -6.89 -5.14 7.65
N THR A 440 -5.71 -5.68 7.75
CA THR A 440 -4.86 -6.10 6.63
C THR A 440 -4.12 -7.37 7.02
N ASN A 441 -3.38 -7.99 6.10
CA ASN A 441 -2.46 -9.10 6.42
C ASN A 441 -1.03 -8.73 6.07
N THR A 442 -0.76 -7.43 6.05
CA THR A 442 0.44 -6.91 5.44
C THR A 442 0.81 -5.55 5.99
N ARG A 443 2.11 -5.29 6.12
CA ARG A 443 2.62 -3.99 6.51
C ARG A 443 2.91 -3.07 5.34
N ASP A 444 2.50 -1.82 5.48
CA ASP A 444 2.92 -0.70 4.65
C ASP A 444 4.24 -0.15 5.23
N MET A 445 5.30 -0.14 4.40
CA MET A 445 6.65 0.31 4.78
C MET A 445 6.77 1.84 4.79
N ARG A 446 5.84 2.49 5.50
CA ARG A 446 5.78 3.92 5.77
C ARG A 446 5.32 4.18 7.20
N PHE A 447 5.52 5.41 7.67
CA PHE A 447 4.97 5.82 8.96
C PHE A 447 3.57 6.42 8.79
N HIS A 448 2.69 6.16 9.75
CA HIS A 448 1.45 6.92 9.94
C HIS A 448 1.76 8.38 10.25
N ALA A 449 0.87 9.31 9.90
CA ALA A 449 1.00 10.75 10.08
C ALA A 449 1.50 11.15 11.47
N MET A 450 0.93 10.51 12.49
CA MET A 450 1.27 10.79 13.88
C MET A 450 2.59 10.17 14.33
N SER A 451 2.99 9.04 13.76
CA SER A 451 4.30 8.43 14.01
C SER A 451 5.41 9.25 13.34
N TYR A 452 5.17 9.72 12.12
CA TYR A 452 6.01 10.69 11.41
C TYR A 452 6.22 11.96 12.25
N SER A 453 5.14 12.56 12.76
CA SER A 453 5.25 13.75 13.61
C SER A 453 5.94 13.48 14.94
N ALA A 454 5.72 12.32 15.56
CA ALA A 454 6.39 11.96 16.81
C ALA A 454 7.91 11.87 16.62
N ILE A 455 8.36 11.20 15.56
CA ILE A 455 9.79 11.05 15.23
C ILE A 455 10.43 12.40 14.90
N ASN A 456 9.81 13.20 14.03
CA ASN A 456 10.37 14.50 13.66
C ASN A 456 10.43 15.48 14.84
N ASN A 457 9.43 15.46 15.72
CA ASN A 457 9.48 16.21 16.98
C ASN A 457 10.58 15.72 17.92
N TYR A 458 10.78 14.40 18.03
CA TYR A 458 11.87 13.85 18.83
C TYR A 458 13.23 14.32 18.30
N ILE A 459 13.44 14.23 16.99
CA ILE A 459 14.69 14.67 16.34
C ILE A 459 14.94 16.15 16.55
N ALA A 460 13.91 16.99 16.42
CA ALA A 460 14.03 18.43 16.59
C ALA A 460 14.41 18.85 18.02
N ASN A 461 14.06 18.05 19.03
CA ASN A 461 14.20 18.45 20.45
C ASN A 461 15.24 17.63 21.23
N PHE A 462 15.44 16.36 20.90
CA PHE A 462 16.22 15.40 21.70
C PHE A 462 17.24 14.61 20.88
N GLY A 463 16.86 14.16 19.67
CA GLY A 463 17.72 13.36 18.80
C GLY A 463 18.68 14.20 17.95
N THR A 464 19.42 15.15 18.52
CA THR A 464 20.13 16.20 17.75
C THR A 464 21.61 15.93 17.48
N CYS A 465 22.14 14.76 17.83
CA CYS A 465 23.57 14.42 17.70
C CYS A 465 24.03 14.02 16.28
N PHE A 466 23.13 14.04 15.30
CA PHE A 466 23.45 13.71 13.90
C PHE A 466 24.38 14.74 13.25
N THR A 467 25.03 14.32 12.16
CA THR A 467 25.62 15.25 11.19
C THR A 467 24.66 15.47 10.02
N SER A 468 24.73 16.63 9.36
CA SER A 468 23.79 17.00 8.29
C SER A 468 24.46 17.05 6.92
N THR A 469 23.80 16.50 5.90
CA THR A 469 24.17 16.66 4.49
C THR A 469 23.01 17.25 3.70
N ALA A 470 23.28 18.19 2.79
CA ALA A 470 22.24 18.70 1.89
C ALA A 470 21.83 17.61 0.88
N THR A 471 20.53 17.35 0.75
CA THR A 471 20.01 16.34 -0.19
C THR A 471 19.97 16.85 -1.62
N GLY A 472 19.90 18.18 -1.79
CA GLY A 472 19.60 18.82 -3.08
C GLY A 472 18.13 18.74 -3.48
N ASN A 473 17.27 18.28 -2.57
CA ASN A 473 15.82 18.19 -2.74
C ASN A 473 15.10 19.30 -1.96
N ASN A 474 13.91 19.70 -2.40
CA ASN A 474 13.01 20.54 -1.61
C ASN A 474 11.81 19.72 -1.14
N ALA A 475 11.29 20.05 0.04
CA ALA A 475 10.08 19.38 0.51
C ALA A 475 8.87 19.83 -0.33
N PRO A 476 7.89 18.95 -0.58
CA PRO A 476 6.64 19.34 -1.22
C PRO A 476 5.87 20.32 -0.33
N THR A 477 4.94 21.03 -0.96
CA THR A 477 3.90 21.82 -0.31
C THR A 477 2.61 21.01 -0.30
N VAL A 478 1.78 21.23 0.71
CA VAL A 478 0.47 20.62 0.84
C VAL A 478 -0.49 21.58 1.51
N ASN A 479 -1.74 21.53 1.08
CA ASN A 479 -2.88 22.18 1.71
C ASN A 479 -4.06 21.19 1.65
N GLY A 480 -4.56 20.77 2.81
CA GLY A 480 -5.65 19.81 2.97
C GLY A 480 -7.03 20.37 2.64
N GLY A 481 -7.15 21.68 2.45
CA GLY A 481 -8.40 22.38 2.19
C GLY A 481 -9.00 23.01 3.45
N ALA A 482 -10.26 23.40 3.35
CA ALA A 482 -10.99 23.99 4.47
C ALA A 482 -11.49 22.94 5.47
N ASP A 483 -11.75 23.37 6.69
CA ASP A 483 -12.56 22.62 7.64
C ASP A 483 -14.04 22.64 7.22
N TYR A 484 -14.75 21.52 7.42
CA TYR A 484 -16.16 21.40 7.01
C TYR A 484 -17.06 20.90 8.14
N THR A 485 -18.33 21.30 8.09
CA THR A 485 -19.41 20.60 8.78
C THR A 485 -20.18 19.75 7.77
N ILE A 486 -20.30 18.45 8.03
CA ILE A 486 -20.96 17.48 7.16
C ILE A 486 -22.17 16.82 7.86
N PRO A 487 -23.20 16.37 7.12
CA PRO A 487 -24.27 15.56 7.71
C PRO A 487 -23.74 14.19 8.15
N ARG A 488 -24.33 13.60 9.19
CA ARG A 488 -24.03 12.22 9.60
C ARG A 488 -24.47 11.21 8.53
N GLN A 489 -23.90 10.01 8.55
CA GLN A 489 -24.24 8.90 7.64
C GLN A 489 -24.24 9.32 6.15
N THR A 490 -23.33 10.20 5.75
CA THR A 490 -23.27 10.75 4.39
C THR A 490 -21.84 10.64 3.86
N PRO A 491 -21.64 10.09 2.64
CA PRO A 491 -20.34 10.07 2.00
C PRO A 491 -19.72 11.46 1.81
N PHE A 492 -18.39 11.51 1.86
CA PHE A 492 -17.63 12.73 1.62
C PHE A 492 -16.29 12.45 0.94
N THR A 493 -15.73 13.46 0.28
CA THR A 493 -14.39 13.38 -0.33
C THR A 493 -13.50 14.50 0.21
N LEU A 494 -12.39 14.14 0.83
CA LEU A 494 -11.32 15.08 1.14
C LEU A 494 -10.39 15.21 -0.07
N THR A 495 -9.98 16.42 -0.40
CA THR A 495 -9.10 16.71 -1.54
C THR A 495 -8.06 17.73 -1.14
N ALA A 496 -6.79 17.35 -1.22
CA ALA A 496 -5.68 18.26 -0.99
C ALA A 496 -5.29 18.98 -2.29
N THR A 497 -4.51 20.03 -2.14
CA THR A 497 -3.65 20.55 -3.19
C THR A 497 -2.21 20.37 -2.76
N GLY A 498 -1.36 19.93 -3.68
CA GLY A 498 0.06 19.75 -3.43
C GLY A 498 0.87 20.24 -4.63
N SER A 499 2.08 20.71 -4.37
CA SER A 499 3.04 21.09 -5.40
C SER A 499 4.46 20.87 -4.90
N ASP A 500 5.42 20.79 -5.80
CA ASP A 500 6.82 20.62 -5.44
C ASP A 500 7.68 21.71 -6.11
N PRO A 501 8.59 22.38 -5.37
CA PRO A 501 9.58 23.27 -5.99
C PRO A 501 10.45 22.57 -7.05
N ASP A 502 10.67 21.26 -6.91
CA ASP A 502 11.36 20.41 -7.86
C ASP A 502 10.38 19.90 -8.93
N SER A 503 10.37 20.56 -10.09
CA SER A 503 9.40 20.26 -11.17
C SER A 503 9.42 18.82 -11.69
N SER A 504 10.52 18.08 -11.49
CA SER A 504 10.63 16.65 -11.85
C SER A 504 9.78 15.75 -10.97
N ASP A 505 9.43 16.22 -9.77
CA ASP A 505 8.86 15.40 -8.71
C ASP A 505 7.33 15.56 -8.66
N VAL A 506 6.82 16.68 -9.19
CA VAL A 506 5.37 16.99 -9.28
C VAL A 506 4.50 15.85 -9.84
N PRO A 507 4.88 15.15 -10.94
CA PRO A 507 4.07 14.04 -11.45
C PRO A 507 4.04 12.79 -10.55
N ASN A 508 4.95 12.71 -9.59
CA ASN A 508 5.18 11.56 -8.73
C ASN A 508 4.73 11.81 -7.28
N LEU A 509 4.10 12.95 -7.00
CA LEU A 509 3.58 13.26 -5.68
C LEU A 509 2.52 12.23 -5.28
N THR A 510 2.71 11.60 -4.13
CA THR A 510 1.74 10.68 -3.54
C THR A 510 1.15 11.23 -2.25
N TYR A 511 -0.11 10.89 -2.01
CA TYR A 511 -0.95 11.43 -0.96
C TYR A 511 -1.47 10.30 -0.06
N THR A 512 -1.44 10.52 1.25
CA THR A 512 -2.13 9.67 2.23
C THR A 512 -3.04 10.53 3.09
N TRP A 513 -4.32 10.20 3.12
CA TRP A 513 -5.31 10.79 4.02
C TRP A 513 -5.56 9.84 5.18
N GLU A 514 -5.31 10.27 6.41
CA GLU A 514 -5.41 9.44 7.61
C GLU A 514 -6.23 10.11 8.69
N GLN A 515 -7.12 9.36 9.34
CA GLN A 515 -7.80 9.82 10.54
C GLN A 515 -6.82 9.76 11.71
N VAL A 516 -6.74 10.83 12.51
CA VAL A 516 -5.79 10.96 13.63
C VAL A 516 -6.49 11.11 14.99
N ASP A 517 -7.74 10.65 15.08
CA ASP A 517 -8.47 10.54 16.33
C ASP A 517 -7.99 9.33 17.13
N SER A 518 -7.36 9.59 18.29
CA SER A 518 -6.93 8.51 19.17
C SER A 518 -8.13 7.81 19.82
N GLY A 519 -8.14 6.48 19.87
CA GLY A 519 -9.19 5.68 20.51
C GLY A 519 -9.24 5.82 22.04
N GLY A 520 -8.24 6.44 22.66
CA GLY A 520 -8.24 6.71 24.10
C GLY A 520 -8.37 5.45 24.97
N THR A 521 -8.82 5.63 26.21
CA THR A 521 -9.05 4.54 27.16
C THR A 521 -10.43 3.88 27.03
N GLN A 522 -11.34 4.49 26.26
CA GLN A 522 -12.74 4.06 26.16
C GLN A 522 -13.01 3.06 25.04
N PHE A 523 -12.11 2.91 24.06
CA PHE A 523 -12.20 1.86 23.04
C PHE A 523 -12.12 0.46 23.67
N PRO A 524 -12.80 -0.59 23.17
CA PRO A 524 -12.89 -1.89 23.85
C PRO A 524 -11.52 -2.49 24.20
N GLN A 525 -11.11 -2.44 25.47
CA GLN A 525 -9.82 -2.99 25.98
C GLN A 525 -9.93 -4.38 26.59
N ASN A 526 -11.14 -4.92 26.70
CA ASN A 526 -11.42 -6.15 27.44
C ASN A 526 -11.26 -7.43 26.60
N GLY A 527 -10.47 -7.39 25.52
CA GLY A 527 -10.34 -8.53 24.62
C GLY A 527 -11.67 -8.87 23.94
N THR A 528 -12.48 -7.87 23.58
CA THR A 528 -13.55 -8.00 22.58
C THR A 528 -13.10 -7.39 21.25
N SER A 529 -13.61 -7.88 20.13
CA SER A 529 -13.25 -7.32 18.82
C SER A 529 -13.63 -5.85 18.75
N ALA A 530 -12.76 -5.04 18.15
CA ALA A 530 -13.04 -3.64 17.87
C ALA A 530 -14.33 -3.50 17.02
N SER A 531 -15.30 -2.73 17.50
CA SER A 531 -16.45 -2.29 16.70
C SER A 531 -16.15 -0.92 16.10
N TYR A 532 -16.38 -0.74 14.80
CA TYR A 532 -16.25 0.56 14.13
C TYR A 532 -17.59 1.29 14.00
N ASN A 533 -18.69 0.59 14.28
CA ASN A 533 -20.03 1.17 14.37
C ASN A 533 -20.12 2.06 15.61
N ASP A 534 -20.27 3.37 15.41
CA ASP A 534 -20.34 4.39 16.46
C ASP A 534 -21.77 4.82 16.83
N ALA A 535 -22.82 4.09 16.44
CA ALA A 535 -24.20 4.42 16.82
C ALA A 535 -24.43 4.46 18.33
N SER A 536 -23.66 3.68 19.10
CA SER A 536 -23.75 3.65 20.57
C SER A 536 -22.79 4.63 21.25
N ASP A 537 -21.99 5.37 20.49
CA ASP A 537 -21.00 6.27 21.04
C ASP A 537 -21.64 7.59 21.52
N PRO A 538 -21.09 8.22 22.58
CA PRO A 538 -21.43 9.60 22.89
C PRO A 538 -20.86 10.54 21.81
N ALA A 539 -21.48 11.71 21.63
CA ALA A 539 -21.03 12.72 20.66
C ALA A 539 -19.59 13.23 20.90
N SER A 540 -19.07 13.07 22.13
CA SER A 540 -17.69 13.40 22.50
C SER A 540 -16.69 12.28 22.21
N THR A 541 -17.09 11.21 21.51
CA THR A 541 -16.24 10.05 21.22
C THR A 541 -15.03 10.45 20.38
N THR A 542 -13.88 9.86 20.71
CA THR A 542 -12.63 9.99 19.97
C THR A 542 -12.14 8.57 19.71
N ARG A 543 -12.30 8.11 18.47
CA ARG A 543 -11.76 6.82 17.99
C ARG A 543 -11.74 6.77 16.47
N PRO A 544 -10.79 6.03 15.86
CA PRO A 544 -10.78 5.89 14.43
C PRO A 544 -11.92 4.97 13.97
N ILE A 545 -12.58 5.40 12.90
CA ILE A 545 -13.64 4.66 12.20
C ILE A 545 -13.30 4.44 10.72
N PHE A 546 -12.24 5.12 10.24
CA PHE A 546 -11.64 4.92 8.93
C PHE A 546 -10.21 4.38 9.06
N ARG A 547 -9.93 3.25 8.40
CA ARG A 547 -8.59 2.68 8.32
C ARG A 547 -7.65 3.53 7.49
N ALA A 548 -6.36 3.31 7.66
CA ALA A 548 -5.35 3.83 6.74
C ALA A 548 -5.31 3.00 5.44
N PHE A 549 -4.92 3.66 4.36
CA PHE A 549 -4.63 3.04 3.06
C PHE A 549 -3.22 3.41 2.58
N PRO A 550 -2.63 2.64 1.66
CA PRO A 550 -1.39 3.01 0.98
C PRO A 550 -1.49 4.36 0.27
N ALA A 551 -0.35 5.00 0.00
CA ALA A 551 -0.32 6.26 -0.71
C ALA A 551 -0.87 6.15 -2.15
N SER A 552 -1.48 7.23 -2.62
CA SER A 552 -2.09 7.32 -3.96
C SER A 552 -1.57 8.53 -4.71
N LEU A 553 -1.51 8.46 -6.05
CA LEU A 553 -1.29 9.63 -6.90
C LEU A 553 -2.48 10.60 -6.89
N SER A 554 -3.65 10.14 -6.44
CA SER A 554 -4.83 11.00 -6.27
C SER A 554 -4.66 11.86 -5.02
N PRO A 555 -4.80 13.20 -5.12
CA PRO A 555 -4.85 14.07 -3.94
C PRO A 555 -6.15 13.92 -3.14
N SER A 556 -7.11 13.17 -3.68
CA SER A 556 -8.43 12.96 -3.09
C SER A 556 -8.59 11.56 -2.51
N ARG A 557 -9.23 11.47 -1.33
CA ARG A 557 -9.76 10.23 -0.75
C ARG A 557 -11.25 10.38 -0.46
N THR A 558 -12.03 9.39 -0.89
CA THR A 558 -13.47 9.29 -0.64
C THR A 558 -13.73 8.35 0.53
N PHE A 559 -14.67 8.74 1.38
CA PHE A 559 -15.03 8.06 2.62
C PHE A 559 -16.54 7.72 2.63
N PRO A 560 -16.92 6.44 2.75
CA PRO A 560 -16.03 5.27 2.65
C PRO A 560 -15.43 5.16 1.24
N SER A 561 -14.50 4.23 1.04
CA SER A 561 -14.02 3.91 -0.32
C SER A 561 -15.18 3.77 -1.32
N LEU A 562 -15.01 4.32 -2.53
CA LEU A 562 -16.03 4.37 -3.59
C LEU A 562 -16.62 2.97 -3.88
N THR A 563 -15.83 1.92 -3.72
CA THR A 563 -16.31 0.54 -3.86
C THR A 563 -17.49 0.23 -2.93
N TYR A 564 -17.49 0.72 -1.69
CA TYR A 564 -18.58 0.49 -0.73
C TYR A 564 -19.77 1.43 -0.97
N ILE A 565 -19.53 2.64 -1.46
CA ILE A 565 -20.59 3.54 -1.91
C ILE A 565 -21.39 2.87 -3.04
N LEU A 566 -20.70 2.37 -4.07
CA LEU A 566 -21.35 1.83 -5.28
C LEU A 566 -21.99 0.47 -5.08
N ASN A 567 -21.39 -0.41 -4.27
CA ASN A 567 -21.81 -1.80 -4.14
C ASN A 567 -22.59 -2.10 -2.85
N ASN A 568 -22.59 -1.19 -1.88
CA ASN A 568 -23.16 -1.45 -0.55
C ASN A 568 -24.06 -0.30 -0.04
N ALA A 569 -24.49 0.61 -0.91
CA ALA A 569 -25.37 1.72 -0.54
C ALA A 569 -24.85 2.48 0.69
N ASN A 570 -23.56 2.83 0.65
CA ASN A 570 -22.84 3.52 1.72
C ASN A 570 -22.69 2.77 3.04
N ASN A 571 -23.04 1.48 3.11
CA ASN A 571 -22.93 0.65 4.29
C ASN A 571 -21.90 -0.47 4.07
N PRO A 572 -20.59 -0.18 4.26
CA PRO A 572 -19.55 -1.19 4.13
C PRO A 572 -19.87 -2.45 4.95
N PRO A 573 -19.52 -3.65 4.46
CA PRO A 573 -19.65 -4.85 5.28
C PRO A 573 -18.65 -4.80 6.43
N ASP A 574 -18.97 -5.38 7.59
CA ASP A 574 -18.04 -5.46 8.73
C ASP A 574 -16.68 -6.04 8.33
N LEU A 575 -16.70 -7.08 7.49
CA LEU A 575 -15.52 -7.80 7.02
C LEU A 575 -15.44 -7.84 5.49
N VAL A 576 -14.22 -7.68 4.96
CA VAL A 576 -13.86 -8.03 3.59
C VAL A 576 -12.73 -9.05 3.62
N SER A 577 -12.94 -10.21 2.97
CA SER A 577 -11.96 -11.30 2.93
C SER A 577 -11.50 -11.78 4.33
N GLY A 578 -12.40 -11.72 5.32
CA GLY A 578 -12.10 -12.10 6.71
C GLY A 578 -11.34 -11.06 7.53
N LEU A 579 -11.10 -9.87 6.97
CA LEU A 579 -10.43 -8.74 7.62
C LEU A 579 -11.41 -7.62 7.89
N GLN A 580 -11.17 -6.86 8.96
CA GLN A 580 -11.98 -5.72 9.34
C GLN A 580 -11.96 -4.64 8.24
N THR A 581 -13.15 -4.23 7.80
CA THR A 581 -13.29 -3.20 6.76
C THR A 581 -12.92 -1.82 7.30
N ALA A 582 -13.41 -1.47 8.49
CA ALA A 582 -13.11 -0.23 9.21
C ALA A 582 -13.21 1.02 8.32
N GLU A 583 -14.33 1.19 7.63
CA GLU A 583 -14.64 2.34 6.76
C GLU A 583 -16.02 2.92 7.09
N GLU A 584 -16.42 2.97 8.36
CA GLU A 584 -17.80 3.31 8.73
C GLU A 584 -18.08 4.80 8.64
N LEU A 585 -19.25 5.16 8.09
CA LEU A 585 -19.73 6.54 8.14
C LEU A 585 -20.19 6.89 9.56
N PRO A 586 -19.90 8.12 10.04
CA PRO A 586 -20.31 8.54 11.39
C PRO A 586 -21.83 8.49 11.59
N LEU A 587 -22.29 7.78 12.62
CA LEU A 587 -23.71 7.66 12.99
C LEU A 587 -24.14 8.71 14.00
N VAL A 588 -23.19 9.27 14.76
CA VAL A 588 -23.41 10.31 15.77
C VAL A 588 -22.71 11.61 15.37
N GLY A 589 -23.22 12.74 15.89
CA GLY A 589 -22.51 14.01 15.75
C GLY A 589 -21.21 13.96 16.54
N ARG A 590 -20.08 14.30 15.91
CA ARG A 590 -18.73 14.21 16.49
C ARG A 590 -17.74 15.02 15.66
N THR A 591 -16.56 15.23 16.21
CA THR A 591 -15.42 15.77 15.44
C THR A 591 -14.57 14.61 14.92
N LEU A 592 -14.09 14.74 13.69
CA LEU A 592 -13.09 13.86 13.09
C LEU A 592 -11.87 14.70 12.70
N ASN A 593 -10.69 14.27 13.13
CA ASN A 593 -9.44 14.90 12.77
C ASN A 593 -8.78 14.08 11.67
N PHE A 594 -8.50 14.71 10.53
CA PHE A 594 -7.77 14.11 9.42
C PHE A 594 -6.44 14.81 9.19
N ARG A 595 -5.50 14.08 8.62
CA ARG A 595 -4.22 14.62 8.15
C ARG A 595 -3.92 14.09 6.76
N VAL A 596 -3.47 14.96 5.88
CA VAL A 596 -2.89 14.58 4.60
C VAL A 596 -1.37 14.63 4.73
N LEU A 597 -0.67 13.61 4.21
CA LEU A 597 0.76 13.69 3.93
C LEU A 597 0.98 13.63 2.43
N VAL A 598 1.95 14.41 1.95
CA VAL A 598 2.43 14.41 0.58
C VAL A 598 3.89 14.00 0.55
N ARG A 599 4.25 13.09 -0.36
CA ARG A 599 5.61 12.62 -0.59
C ARG A 599 6.01 12.87 -2.03
N ASP A 600 7.24 13.32 -2.26
CA ASP A 600 7.83 13.46 -3.60
C ASP A 600 8.45 12.16 -4.15
N ASN A 601 8.67 11.17 -3.28
CA ASN A 601 9.26 9.87 -3.56
C ASN A 601 10.70 9.92 -4.12
N ARG A 602 11.44 11.01 -3.86
CA ARG A 602 12.81 11.18 -4.34
C ARG A 602 13.82 10.33 -3.56
N ALA A 603 14.65 9.56 -4.27
CA ALA A 603 15.75 8.82 -3.66
C ALA A 603 16.87 9.76 -3.17
N GLY A 604 17.58 9.35 -2.11
CA GLY A 604 18.70 10.14 -1.53
C GLY A 604 18.28 11.29 -0.61
N GLY A 605 16.99 11.34 -0.24
CA GLY A 605 16.42 12.31 0.70
C GLY A 605 15.02 12.74 0.28
N GLY A 606 14.03 11.89 0.54
CA GLY A 606 12.65 12.13 0.14
C GLY A 606 12.02 13.28 0.92
N GLY A 607 11.27 14.12 0.20
CA GLY A 607 10.51 15.20 0.77
C GLY A 607 9.14 14.71 1.24
N VAL A 608 8.81 15.05 2.49
CA VAL A 608 7.50 14.78 3.07
C VAL A 608 7.00 16.04 3.76
N ASN A 609 5.74 16.36 3.53
CA ASN A 609 5.04 17.45 4.21
C ASN A 609 3.60 17.03 4.51
N ASP A 610 2.95 17.75 5.42
CA ASP A 610 1.62 17.40 5.89
C ASP A 610 0.73 18.62 6.13
N ASP A 611 -0.57 18.40 6.18
CA ASP A 611 -1.55 19.40 6.63
C ASP A 611 -2.74 18.72 7.31
N ALA A 612 -3.37 19.43 8.25
CA ALA A 612 -4.50 18.93 9.03
C ALA A 612 -5.84 19.46 8.51
N VAL A 613 -6.89 18.65 8.63
CA VAL A 613 -8.27 19.03 8.31
C VAL A 613 -9.20 18.58 9.42
N LEU A 614 -10.06 19.49 9.88
CA LEU A 614 -11.09 19.23 10.87
C LEU A 614 -12.45 19.04 10.19
N LEU A 615 -13.10 17.91 10.46
CA LEU A 615 -14.48 17.68 10.08
C LEU A 615 -15.39 17.66 11.31
N THR A 616 -16.46 18.43 11.26
CA THR A 616 -17.54 18.37 12.26
C THR A 616 -18.73 17.63 11.67
N VAL A 617 -19.06 16.47 12.23
CA VAL A 617 -20.28 15.74 11.88
C VAL A 617 -21.44 16.35 12.64
N SER A 618 -22.45 16.80 11.90
CA SER A 618 -23.66 17.37 12.47
C SER A 618 -24.51 16.31 13.18
N GLY A 619 -24.88 16.56 14.43
CA GLY A 619 -25.82 15.73 15.18
C GLY A 619 -27.29 15.90 14.76
N SER A 620 -27.60 16.94 13.98
CA SER A 620 -28.97 17.32 13.60
C SER A 620 -29.23 17.29 12.10
N ALA A 621 -28.23 16.99 11.27
CA ALA A 621 -28.38 16.85 9.82
C ALA A 621 -27.91 15.47 9.35
N GLY A 622 -28.59 14.93 8.34
CA GLY A 622 -28.28 13.65 7.71
C GLY A 622 -29.18 12.48 8.14
N PRO A 623 -29.19 11.37 7.37
CA PRO A 623 -28.39 11.15 6.15
C PRO A 623 -28.85 12.00 4.97
N PHE A 624 -27.92 12.56 4.20
CA PHE A 624 -28.19 13.11 2.88
C PHE A 624 -28.13 11.98 1.86
N GLN A 625 -29.23 11.72 1.14
CA GLN A 625 -29.36 10.47 0.39
C GLN A 625 -30.21 10.65 -0.88
N VAL A 626 -29.71 10.26 -2.05
CA VAL A 626 -30.47 10.10 -3.28
C VAL A 626 -31.56 9.07 -3.05
N THR A 627 -32.79 9.38 -3.45
CA THR A 627 -33.96 8.49 -3.33
C THR A 627 -34.50 8.05 -4.68
N ALA A 628 -34.32 8.86 -5.74
CA ALA A 628 -34.66 8.47 -7.11
C ALA A 628 -33.69 9.09 -8.12
N PRO A 629 -33.20 8.31 -9.10
CA PRO A 629 -33.50 6.89 -9.33
C PRO A 629 -32.70 5.99 -8.39
N ASN A 630 -33.33 4.99 -7.78
CA ASN A 630 -32.66 3.95 -6.97
C ASN A 630 -33.13 2.53 -7.30
N THR A 631 -33.76 2.36 -8.45
CA THR A 631 -34.19 1.06 -8.97
C THR A 631 -33.80 0.95 -10.44
N ALA A 632 -33.85 -0.25 -11.01
CA ALA A 632 -33.50 -0.52 -12.40
C ALA A 632 -34.56 0.00 -13.39
N VAL A 633 -34.84 1.31 -13.33
CA VAL A 633 -35.75 1.99 -14.25
C VAL A 633 -35.13 2.12 -15.64
N SER A 634 -35.98 2.31 -16.64
CA SER A 634 -35.55 2.64 -18.01
C SER A 634 -36.11 3.99 -18.39
N TRP A 635 -35.23 4.93 -18.72
CA TRP A 635 -35.60 6.27 -19.16
C TRP A 635 -35.20 6.48 -20.63
N SER A 636 -36.01 7.27 -21.32
CA SER A 636 -35.71 7.69 -22.69
C SER A 636 -34.65 8.79 -22.68
N GLY A 637 -33.60 8.65 -23.50
CA GLY A 637 -32.62 9.70 -23.71
C GLY A 637 -33.27 10.98 -24.25
N GLY A 638 -32.83 12.14 -23.77
CA GLY A 638 -33.42 13.45 -24.08
C GLY A 638 -34.74 13.76 -23.39
N SER A 639 -35.29 12.85 -22.58
CA SER A 639 -36.50 13.12 -21.80
C SER A 639 -36.19 13.86 -20.48
N ALA A 640 -37.12 14.69 -20.05
CA ALA A 640 -37.11 15.27 -18.71
C ALA A 640 -37.47 14.18 -17.68
N GLN A 641 -36.65 14.06 -16.65
CA GLN A 641 -36.81 13.11 -15.55
C GLN A 641 -36.70 13.85 -14.23
N THR A 642 -37.39 13.36 -13.21
CA THR A 642 -37.30 13.92 -11.86
C THR A 642 -36.30 13.09 -11.05
N VAL A 643 -35.31 13.76 -10.49
CA VAL A 643 -34.41 13.20 -9.47
C VAL A 643 -34.82 13.72 -8.10
N SER A 644 -34.69 12.90 -7.07
CA SER A 644 -35.05 13.27 -5.69
C SER A 644 -34.06 12.73 -4.68
N TRP A 645 -33.95 13.43 -3.56
CA TRP A 645 -33.08 13.09 -2.45
C TRP A 645 -33.65 13.57 -1.10
N ASN A 646 -33.25 12.88 -0.04
CA ASN A 646 -33.49 13.28 1.33
C ASN A 646 -32.51 14.40 1.71
N VAL A 647 -33.02 15.62 1.92
CA VAL A 647 -32.22 16.77 2.37
C VAL A 647 -31.79 16.60 3.83
N ASN A 648 -32.73 16.21 4.71
CA ASN A 648 -32.49 15.95 6.14
C ASN A 648 -31.64 17.04 6.84
N GLY A 649 -31.94 18.31 6.61
CA GLY A 649 -31.24 19.45 7.23
C GLY A 649 -29.88 19.80 6.60
N ALA A 650 -29.41 19.04 5.60
CA ALA A 650 -28.15 19.31 4.90
C ALA A 650 -28.17 20.65 4.12
N ASN A 651 -29.34 21.20 3.82
CA ASN A 651 -29.50 22.51 3.18
C ASN A 651 -29.00 23.68 4.04
N ALA A 652 -28.96 23.52 5.37
CA ALA A 652 -28.30 24.47 6.27
C ALA A 652 -26.76 24.42 6.19
N LEU A 653 -26.20 23.31 5.71
CA LEU A 653 -24.76 23.08 5.54
C LEU A 653 -24.29 23.39 4.10
N ALA A 654 -25.17 23.22 3.12
CA ALA A 654 -24.96 23.62 1.73
C ALA A 654 -26.31 23.97 1.08
N ALA A 655 -26.50 25.25 0.75
CA ALA A 655 -27.78 25.76 0.22
C ALA A 655 -28.12 25.21 -1.16
N ASN A 656 -27.10 24.84 -1.95
CA ASN A 656 -27.25 24.33 -3.32
C ASN A 656 -26.51 23.00 -3.50
N VAL A 657 -26.93 22.23 -4.49
CA VAL A 657 -26.30 20.99 -4.93
C VAL A 657 -26.03 21.01 -6.44
N LYS A 658 -25.09 20.17 -6.87
CA LYS A 658 -24.78 19.84 -8.25
C LYS A 658 -25.25 18.42 -8.54
N ILE A 659 -25.80 18.21 -9.73
CA ILE A 659 -26.31 16.93 -10.21
C ILE A 659 -25.46 16.47 -11.39
N SER A 660 -24.80 15.33 -11.23
CA SER A 660 -23.90 14.75 -12.22
C SER A 660 -24.37 13.34 -12.63
N PHE A 661 -24.02 12.94 -13.85
CA PHE A 661 -24.44 11.70 -14.49
C PHE A 661 -23.22 10.85 -14.90
N SER A 662 -23.35 9.55 -14.68
CA SER A 662 -22.38 8.53 -15.03
C SER A 662 -22.98 7.54 -16.02
N THR A 663 -22.15 7.01 -16.91
CA THR A 663 -22.49 5.92 -17.84
C THR A 663 -21.73 4.62 -17.56
N ASP A 664 -20.91 4.60 -16.51
CA ASP A 664 -19.93 3.55 -16.17
C ASP A 664 -20.18 2.95 -14.78
N GLY A 665 -21.42 2.98 -14.31
CA GLY A 665 -21.80 2.40 -13.03
C GLY A 665 -21.37 3.23 -11.82
N GLY A 666 -21.04 4.50 -12.03
CA GLY A 666 -20.61 5.44 -10.99
C GLY A 666 -19.10 5.46 -10.75
N ALA A 667 -18.31 4.80 -11.60
CA ALA A 667 -16.86 4.88 -11.54
C ALA A 667 -16.35 6.31 -11.87
N SER A 668 -17.03 7.03 -12.75
CA SER A 668 -16.79 8.44 -13.05
C SER A 668 -18.07 9.20 -13.36
N PHE A 669 -18.07 10.53 -13.14
CA PHE A 669 -19.21 11.41 -13.38
C PHE A 669 -18.85 12.59 -14.31
N PRO A 670 -18.48 12.33 -15.58
CA PRO A 670 -17.99 13.38 -16.49
C PRO A 670 -19.11 14.33 -16.97
N THR A 671 -20.38 13.91 -16.90
CA THR A 671 -21.51 14.70 -17.40
C THR A 671 -22.15 15.48 -16.26
N THR A 672 -22.04 16.80 -16.26
CA THR A 672 -22.82 17.65 -15.35
C THR A 672 -24.20 17.91 -15.97
N LEU A 673 -25.27 17.53 -15.27
CA LEU A 673 -26.65 17.81 -15.70
C LEU A 673 -27.10 19.19 -15.23
N LEU A 674 -26.81 19.52 -13.97
CA LEU A 674 -27.02 20.83 -13.38
C LEU A 674 -25.85 21.14 -12.45
N SER A 675 -25.19 22.28 -12.66
CA SER A 675 -24.03 22.68 -11.85
C SER A 675 -24.42 23.31 -10.52
N ASN A 676 -25.66 23.82 -10.39
CA ASN A 676 -26.14 24.50 -9.19
C ASN A 676 -27.69 24.57 -9.20
N THR A 677 -28.32 23.91 -8.22
CA THR A 677 -29.77 23.98 -7.95
C THR A 677 -30.00 24.02 -6.43
N PRO A 678 -31.10 24.62 -5.91
CA PRO A 678 -31.41 24.57 -4.49
C PRO A 678 -31.36 23.16 -3.90
N ASN A 679 -30.88 23.04 -2.67
CA ASN A 679 -30.88 21.79 -1.91
C ASN A 679 -32.24 21.58 -1.23
N ASP A 680 -33.30 21.36 -2.01
CA ASP A 680 -34.70 21.29 -1.54
C ASP A 680 -35.36 19.90 -1.72
N GLY A 681 -34.63 18.93 -2.27
CA GLY A 681 -34.97 17.51 -2.28
C GLY A 681 -35.49 16.96 -3.62
N SER A 682 -35.66 17.80 -4.63
CA SER A 682 -36.04 17.33 -5.97
C SER A 682 -35.66 18.32 -7.06
N GLU A 683 -35.31 17.80 -8.24
CA GLU A 683 -35.07 18.63 -9.42
C GLU A 683 -35.48 17.90 -10.70
N SER A 684 -35.91 18.66 -11.71
CA SER A 684 -36.17 18.16 -13.06
C SER A 684 -34.93 18.33 -13.94
N ILE A 685 -34.42 17.22 -14.46
CA ILE A 685 -33.22 17.17 -15.30
C ILE A 685 -33.53 16.56 -16.66
N VAL A 686 -32.80 16.96 -17.69
CA VAL A 686 -32.90 16.34 -19.02
C VAL A 686 -31.81 15.29 -19.15
N MET A 687 -32.18 14.05 -19.42
CA MET A 687 -31.22 12.97 -19.55
C MET A 687 -30.41 13.09 -20.86
N PRO A 688 -29.10 12.80 -20.86
CA PRO A 688 -28.31 12.72 -22.08
C PRO A 688 -28.92 11.70 -23.06
N ASN A 689 -28.93 12.03 -24.35
CA ASN A 689 -29.51 11.15 -25.37
C ASN A 689 -28.50 10.11 -25.89
N LEU A 690 -28.17 9.14 -25.04
CA LEU A 690 -27.21 8.07 -25.30
C LEU A 690 -27.76 6.71 -24.83
N ASN A 691 -27.08 5.62 -25.19
CA ASN A 691 -27.40 4.29 -24.67
C ASN A 691 -26.46 3.93 -23.51
N THR A 692 -27.02 3.53 -22.37
CA THR A 692 -26.26 2.86 -21.30
C THR A 692 -27.19 2.05 -20.41
N THR A 693 -26.71 0.94 -19.85
CA THR A 693 -27.38 0.16 -18.80
C THR A 693 -26.75 0.37 -17.42
N GLN A 694 -25.70 1.21 -17.36
CA GLN A 694 -24.91 1.46 -16.16
C GLN A 694 -25.03 2.94 -15.73
N ALA A 695 -26.22 3.51 -15.89
CA ALA A 695 -26.45 4.88 -15.48
C ALA A 695 -26.47 5.01 -13.95
N ARG A 696 -25.84 6.09 -13.45
CA ARG A 696 -25.85 6.51 -12.05
C ARG A 696 -26.02 8.03 -11.97
N ILE A 697 -26.70 8.51 -10.93
CA ILE A 697 -26.79 9.94 -10.59
C ILE A 697 -25.99 10.18 -9.32
N LYS A 698 -25.17 11.24 -9.31
CA LYS A 698 -24.51 11.77 -8.12
C LYS A 698 -25.12 13.14 -7.81
N ILE A 699 -25.48 13.35 -6.55
CA ILE A 699 -25.88 14.66 -6.04
C ILE A 699 -24.83 15.08 -5.02
N GLU A 700 -24.15 16.17 -5.29
CA GLU A 700 -23.03 16.66 -4.49
C GLU A 700 -23.25 18.09 -4.02
N ALA A 701 -22.86 18.40 -2.78
CA ALA A 701 -23.01 19.73 -2.23
C ALA A 701 -22.16 20.76 -3.00
N VAL A 702 -22.69 21.97 -3.20
CA VAL A 702 -21.90 23.10 -3.70
C VAL A 702 -21.31 23.86 -2.51
N GLY A 703 -19.99 23.98 -2.47
CA GLY A 703 -19.27 24.65 -1.37
C GLY A 703 -19.08 23.80 -0.11
N ASN A 704 -19.35 22.50 -0.20
CA ASN A 704 -19.11 21.52 0.87
C ASN A 704 -18.65 20.18 0.22
N ILE A 705 -18.24 19.20 1.02
CA ILE A 705 -17.56 17.97 0.55
C ILE A 705 -18.44 16.72 0.55
N PHE A 706 -19.66 16.82 1.07
CA PHE A 706 -20.58 15.68 1.17
C PHE A 706 -21.35 15.47 -0.14
N PHE A 707 -21.72 14.21 -0.41
CA PHE A 707 -22.49 13.83 -1.59
C PHE A 707 -23.22 12.50 -1.34
N ASP A 708 -24.07 12.12 -2.28
CA ASP A 708 -24.56 10.75 -2.40
C ASP A 708 -24.71 10.32 -3.86
N ILE A 709 -24.70 9.00 -4.10
CA ILE A 709 -24.85 8.37 -5.41
C ILE A 709 -26.04 7.42 -5.38
N SER A 710 -26.84 7.40 -6.44
CA SER A 710 -27.92 6.41 -6.60
C SER A 710 -27.42 4.97 -6.43
N ASP A 711 -28.17 4.13 -5.72
CA ASP A 711 -27.74 2.78 -5.33
C ASP A 711 -27.81 1.74 -6.46
N THR A 712 -28.64 1.97 -7.48
CA THR A 712 -28.96 0.97 -8.52
C THR A 712 -28.73 1.49 -9.92
N ASN A 713 -28.28 0.59 -10.81
CA ASN A 713 -27.96 0.92 -12.19
C ASN A 713 -29.28 1.04 -12.92
N PHE A 714 -29.49 2.15 -13.61
CA PHE A 714 -30.65 2.33 -14.46
C PHE A 714 -30.25 2.41 -15.92
N THR A 715 -31.22 2.28 -16.80
CA THR A 715 -31.01 2.23 -18.25
C THR A 715 -31.43 3.55 -18.88
N ILE A 716 -30.59 4.06 -19.78
CA ILE A 716 -30.96 5.09 -20.74
C ILE A 716 -31.00 4.45 -22.12
N THR A 717 -32.17 4.56 -22.74
CA THR A 717 -32.38 4.16 -24.12
C THR A 717 -32.38 5.41 -24.98
N GLN A 718 -31.38 5.54 -25.85
CA GLN A 718 -31.30 6.60 -26.82
C GLN A 718 -32.60 6.64 -27.63
N THR A 719 -33.20 7.82 -27.71
CA THR A 719 -34.32 8.05 -28.61
C THR A 719 -33.77 8.60 -29.93
N ALA A 720 -34.26 8.07 -31.05
CA ALA A 720 -34.05 8.72 -32.33
C ALA A 720 -34.66 10.12 -32.21
N GLY A 721 -33.86 11.17 -32.45
CA GLY A 721 -34.42 12.49 -32.64
C GLY A 721 -35.50 12.38 -33.72
N VAL A 722 -36.68 12.94 -33.47
CA VAL A 722 -37.74 12.95 -34.49
C VAL A 722 -37.21 13.78 -35.66
N LEU A 723 -36.83 13.11 -36.73
CA LEU A 723 -36.59 13.78 -38.01
C LEU A 723 -37.95 14.32 -38.46
N ASN A 724 -38.14 15.62 -38.35
CA ASN A 724 -39.38 16.25 -38.75
C ASN A 724 -39.08 17.15 -39.95
N ILE A 725 -39.72 16.85 -41.09
CA ILE A 725 -39.70 17.71 -42.25
C ILE A 725 -40.92 18.62 -42.15
N THR A 726 -40.71 19.90 -41.88
CA THR A 726 -41.77 20.92 -41.82
C THR A 726 -42.06 21.54 -43.18
N ASN A 727 -41.11 21.47 -44.12
CA ASN A 727 -41.31 21.95 -45.49
C ASN A 727 -40.42 21.22 -46.50
N VAL A 728 -40.92 21.05 -47.73
CA VAL A 728 -40.20 20.45 -48.87
C VAL A 728 -40.37 21.38 -50.07
N ILE A 729 -39.25 21.79 -50.68
CA ILE A 729 -39.26 22.60 -51.89
C ILE A 729 -38.45 21.89 -52.98
N PRO A 730 -39.05 21.62 -54.16
CA PRO A 730 -40.47 21.80 -54.51
C PRO A 730 -41.40 20.78 -53.82
N PRO A 731 -42.69 21.09 -53.61
CA PRO A 731 -43.61 20.25 -52.82
C PRO A 731 -44.11 18.97 -53.53
N SER A 732 -43.93 18.85 -54.86
CA SER A 732 -44.22 17.63 -55.63
C SER A 732 -43.45 17.61 -56.97
N GLY A 733 -43.13 16.41 -57.49
CA GLY A 733 -42.50 16.21 -58.81
C GLY A 733 -41.56 15.00 -58.91
N THR A 734 -41.22 14.57 -60.12
CA THR A 734 -40.15 13.58 -60.39
C THR A 734 -38.80 14.29 -60.47
N THR A 735 -37.85 13.91 -59.61
CA THR A 735 -36.48 14.44 -59.68
C THR A 735 -35.73 13.76 -60.83
N SER A 736 -35.44 14.49 -61.90
CA SER A 736 -34.47 14.07 -62.91
C SER A 736 -33.36 15.13 -63.02
N GLY A 737 -32.11 14.67 -63.16
CA GLY A 737 -30.96 15.48 -63.57
C GLY A 737 -30.67 16.74 -62.74
N GLY A 738 -30.10 16.59 -61.54
CA GLY A 738 -29.40 17.69 -60.84
C GLY A 738 -30.27 18.70 -60.08
N GLN A 739 -31.58 18.46 -59.94
CA GLN A 739 -32.47 19.27 -59.11
C GLN A 739 -32.13 19.14 -57.61
N GLN A 740 -32.01 20.27 -56.92
CA GLN A 740 -31.85 20.31 -55.46
C GLN A 740 -33.21 20.31 -54.76
N ILE A 741 -33.42 19.37 -53.84
CA ILE A 741 -34.57 19.39 -52.91
C ILE A 741 -34.12 20.07 -51.63
N ARG A 742 -34.87 21.09 -51.19
CA ARG A 742 -34.67 21.73 -49.90
C ARG A 742 -35.66 21.18 -48.89
N LEU A 743 -35.15 20.49 -47.88
CA LEU A 743 -35.91 20.06 -46.71
C LEU A 743 -35.69 21.07 -45.59
N THR A 744 -36.77 21.61 -45.04
CA THR A 744 -36.74 22.41 -43.82
C THR A 744 -37.34 21.59 -42.70
N GLY A 745 -36.73 21.60 -41.52
CA GLY A 745 -37.10 20.65 -40.49
C GLY A 745 -36.15 20.61 -39.31
N SER A 746 -36.44 19.69 -38.38
CA SER A 746 -35.54 19.31 -37.30
C SER A 746 -34.81 18.03 -37.67
N PHE A 747 -33.50 18.12 -37.90
CA PHE A 747 -32.65 17.01 -38.34
C PHE A 747 -31.52 16.75 -37.33
N ASN A 748 -31.89 16.48 -36.07
CA ASN A 748 -30.92 16.24 -35.01
C ASN A 748 -30.05 15.01 -35.30
N ASN A 749 -28.73 15.17 -35.24
CA ASN A 749 -27.74 14.11 -35.51
C ASN A 749 -27.84 13.49 -36.92
N LEU A 750 -28.18 14.29 -37.94
CA LEU A 750 -28.22 13.84 -39.33
C LEU A 750 -26.84 13.38 -39.81
N SER A 751 -26.67 12.08 -40.03
CA SER A 751 -25.41 11.49 -40.53
C SER A 751 -25.50 11.02 -41.99
N THR A 752 -26.71 10.72 -42.47
CA THR A 752 -26.96 10.18 -43.81
C THR A 752 -28.30 10.68 -44.36
N VAL A 753 -28.37 10.90 -45.68
CA VAL A 753 -29.61 11.19 -46.40
C VAL A 753 -29.72 10.22 -47.56
N THR A 754 -30.86 9.55 -47.70
CA THR A 754 -31.17 8.69 -48.83
C THR A 754 -32.43 9.17 -49.54
N MET A 755 -32.46 9.07 -50.87
CA MET A 755 -33.64 9.36 -51.68
C MET A 755 -33.93 8.16 -52.58
N GLY A 756 -35.14 7.59 -52.47
CA GLY A 756 -35.51 6.39 -53.22
C GLY A 756 -34.61 5.17 -52.95
N GLY A 757 -33.95 5.11 -51.78
CA GLY A 757 -33.03 4.03 -51.39
C GLY A 757 -31.57 4.22 -51.80
N ALA A 758 -31.22 5.28 -52.54
CA ALA A 758 -29.84 5.61 -52.88
C ALA A 758 -29.28 6.73 -51.99
N SER A 759 -27.99 6.68 -51.67
CA SER A 759 -27.29 7.76 -50.96
C SER A 759 -27.36 9.07 -51.76
N ALA A 760 -27.78 10.15 -51.11
CA ALA A 760 -27.81 11.49 -51.69
C ALA A 760 -26.66 12.34 -51.15
N SER A 761 -26.11 13.24 -51.97
CA SER A 761 -25.27 14.33 -51.48
C SER A 761 -26.15 15.40 -50.85
N TRP A 762 -25.74 15.92 -49.69
CA TRP A 762 -26.50 16.91 -48.94
C TRP A 762 -25.57 17.88 -48.25
N VAL A 763 -26.11 19.06 -47.98
CA VAL A 763 -25.52 20.11 -47.15
C VAL A 763 -26.62 20.68 -46.28
N TYR A 764 -26.27 21.11 -45.07
CA TYR A 764 -27.22 21.73 -44.15
C TYR A 764 -26.68 23.07 -43.68
N SER A 765 -27.60 23.96 -43.32
CA SER A 765 -27.30 25.24 -42.69
C SER A 765 -28.24 25.39 -41.49
N ASN A 766 -27.68 25.59 -40.30
CA ASN A 766 -28.48 25.97 -39.13
C ASN A 766 -28.92 27.41 -39.31
N GLY A 767 -30.23 27.65 -39.44
CA GLY A 767 -30.77 28.97 -39.73
C GLY A 767 -30.40 29.99 -38.64
N THR A 768 -29.59 30.98 -39.01
CA THR A 768 -29.80 32.37 -38.58
C THR A 768 -30.09 33.14 -39.86
N SER A 769 -31.37 33.19 -40.22
CA SER A 769 -31.89 34.07 -41.26
C SER A 769 -33.19 34.66 -40.78
#